data_AF-A0A7Y2H9Z3-F1
#
_entry.id   AF-A0A7Y2H9Z3-F1
#
_cell.length_a   1.000
_cell.length_b   1.000
_cell.length_c   1.000
_cell.angle_alpha   90.00
_cell.angle_beta   90.00
_cell.angle_gamma   90.00
#
_symmetry.space_group_name_H-M   'P 1'
#
loop_
_entity.id
_entity.type
_entity.pdbx_description
1 polymer ?
#
loop_
_entity_poly.entity_id
_entity_poly.type
_entity_poly.pdbx_seq_one_letter_code
_entity_poly.pdbx_strand_id
1 'polypeptide(L)'
;MKKHCFLLILSFLLTASVYSQSVAINTTGAKPDESAMLDISSTVGGLLIPRVTVLQRNAIGSPATGLLVYQTNGVTGFYVYNGSNWDLIWAGSPSIDALSDGRVIGSSVYLGSSAGVLDDGTNNYNVGVGTQVLNQNIEGFFNVAAGHQALYNNTQSWNTAIGYQSLYNNQIGKYNTGLGFRSGYFNSSGSYNTSIGYGSNLYNETGSNNTIIGYQAGYGTALHNKSGNVFLGYQAGYSETGSNKLYIENSNSNSPLIYGEFNNDLLRVNGTLHIGNAYHFPLSDGTSGQVLSTDGSGALAWSTLGSGGGITQLNDLTDAKTGGNSVFLGSDSGGADDASDNRNSALGIASLYSNTTGLYNSAMGYRASYHNTTGNYNIIHGPFADYRNQGGSRNVMIGYQAGYSSANHSKSGNIRIGYQAGLGDTTDNKLYIENTISSTPLIWGDFDADSVRINGDLVVTGKLSGNFGIDDLNDGRAISSSVFLGDEAGGNDDGTDNKNTAVGYQTLKDATGELNIAFGYQAAQEMTTGNYNIAIGASANGNNLGGEKNVIIGNNAGFRFSDHNNSGNIFIGYSAGFNTDANNKLFIENSSSSTPLIWGDFEKDSVVINGDFGITGEWTGLGLDDLWNGRYNYGSVFLGRTAGENDYGANYNVGVGDSSMYANIDGWYCVAVGKNALYKLTSGLGNTAIGDRSIMKMTSGSYITGIGYAALHNNTIGEENTAVGSLALFANTTGDNNTAIGYESLHENKSGNSNSAFGRRSLHDNTTGHSNVAFGSETLSKNTLGKSNTAVGTFSMFWNNSGNENTGIGHFSLLNNDSGIQNTAIGDSTLLKNTIGSNNTALGTNALQENVAGNTNTAIGSYALHKNTVSQNIAVGDSALFSNTTGLENTAVGSNALSSNQSGNYNTALGFKTLLTNTASSNTAVGSFALLKNTTGEDNAALGDQAMQRNTIGDNNVAFGTRALLYNKEGNENTAIGSDALGNNEYGDYNTAIGTYAGNGPGFIVNNSIALGHGVAVNTNNRAEIGNTSMTWIGGQVTWSTFSDARMKENIKEDVSGLDFIMKLRPVSYHVKKDGIDRILGVRDDRDYPEKYDIEKVKQTGFVAQEVEQAALESGYNFSGVRKPENENTPYSLSYAQFVVPLVKAVQEQQEEIEELKQQIITSTATKEDQSGSQGSMNTYNGNVISDSSGYAEVHIPGIPDSGQIEYRYQLTVIGDFAQAIISKEISGNQFEIRTDKPNVKVSWQVMGEWSDVKDKK
;
A
#
# COMPACT_ATOMS: atom_id res chain seq x y z
N MET A 1 60.19 82.71 28.20
CA MET A 1 61.54 83.22 28.57
C MET A 1 62.28 82.14 29.35
N LYS A 2 63.51 81.81 28.92
CA LYS A 2 64.71 81.47 29.72
C LYS A 2 64.61 80.60 31.02
N LYS A 3 65.38 79.49 30.98
CA LYS A 3 66.49 79.05 31.90
C LYS A 3 66.23 78.19 33.18
N HIS A 4 66.84 76.99 33.15
CA HIS A 4 67.86 76.39 34.08
C HIS A 4 67.49 75.83 35.50
N CYS A 5 68.27 74.79 35.92
CA CYS A 5 68.49 74.16 37.26
C CYS A 5 67.54 73.00 37.66
N PHE A 6 67.90 71.90 38.36
CA PHE A 6 69.08 71.47 39.13
C PHE A 6 69.03 69.94 39.44
N LEU A 7 70.18 69.36 39.84
CA LEU A 7 70.43 68.00 40.39
C LEU A 7 69.64 67.66 41.70
N LEU A 8 69.58 66.36 42.07
CA LEU A 8 70.29 65.69 43.21
C LEU A 8 69.47 64.65 44.04
N ILE A 9 70.12 63.50 44.28
CA ILE A 9 70.03 62.54 45.41
C ILE A 9 69.28 61.21 45.20
N LEU A 10 70.11 60.23 44.84
CA LEU A 10 70.10 58.82 45.23
C LEU A 10 70.65 58.69 46.67
N SER A 11 69.90 58.12 47.62
CA SER A 11 70.47 57.36 48.75
C SER A 11 69.41 56.56 49.53
N PHE A 12 69.58 55.23 49.53
CA PHE A 12 69.38 54.28 50.66
C PHE A 12 67.95 54.14 51.24
N LEU A 13 67.37 52.98 51.56
CA LEU A 13 67.73 51.56 51.64
C LEU A 13 66.43 50.82 52.07
N LEU A 14 66.42 49.48 51.95
CA LEU A 14 65.60 48.50 52.70
C LEU A 14 64.15 48.17 52.25
N THR A 15 64.05 47.01 51.58
CA THR A 15 63.13 45.90 51.85
C THR A 15 61.66 46.20 52.10
N ALA A 16 60.81 45.92 51.11
CA ALA A 16 59.49 45.33 51.34
C ALA A 16 59.04 44.57 50.09
N SER A 17 58.94 43.25 50.20
CA SER A 17 58.13 42.43 49.31
C SER A 17 56.67 42.90 49.48
N VAL A 18 56.13 43.62 48.50
CA VAL A 18 54.71 43.98 48.50
C VAL A 18 53.99 43.00 47.58
N TYR A 19 53.27 42.08 48.20
CA TYR A 19 52.23 41.27 47.56
C TYR A 19 51.28 42.21 46.81
N SER A 20 51.03 41.96 45.52
CA SER A 20 49.82 42.46 44.86
C SER A 20 48.64 41.85 45.63
N GLN A 21 47.96 42.64 46.46
CA GLN A 21 46.78 42.17 47.17
C GLN A 21 45.60 42.36 46.22
N SER A 22 45.17 41.28 45.58
CA SER A 22 43.82 41.20 45.02
C SER A 22 42.81 41.66 46.08
N VAL A 23 41.86 42.53 45.71
CA VAL A 23 40.88 43.08 46.65
C VAL A 23 39.63 42.23 46.59
N ALA A 24 39.31 41.51 47.67
CA ALA A 24 38.01 40.86 47.80
C ALA A 24 37.03 41.77 48.56
N ILE A 25 35.85 42.01 47.98
CA ILE A 25 34.73 42.66 48.66
C ILE A 25 33.62 41.63 48.82
N ASN A 26 33.57 40.98 49.98
CA ASN A 26 32.55 40.00 50.31
C ASN A 26 32.17 40.08 51.79
N THR A 27 31.03 39.51 52.16
CA THR A 27 30.54 39.47 53.55
C THR A 27 30.97 38.22 54.32
N THR A 28 31.68 37.29 53.67
CA THR A 28 32.02 35.96 54.19
C THR A 28 33.49 35.79 54.58
N GLY A 29 34.35 36.76 54.26
CA GLY A 29 35.80 36.71 54.49
C GLY A 29 36.55 35.83 53.47
N ALA A 30 35.96 35.53 52.31
CA ALA A 30 36.58 34.71 51.28
C ALA A 30 37.80 35.42 50.66
N LYS A 31 38.86 34.66 50.35
CA LYS A 31 40.03 35.19 49.65
C LYS A 31 39.65 35.52 48.19
N PRO A 32 40.17 36.62 47.62
CA PRO A 32 39.99 36.94 46.22
C PRO A 32 40.65 35.88 45.34
N ASP A 33 40.00 35.55 44.23
CA ASP A 33 40.58 34.68 43.21
C ASP A 33 41.93 35.23 42.73
N GLU A 34 42.91 34.34 42.51
CA GLU A 34 44.28 34.71 42.14
C GLU A 34 44.35 35.45 40.79
N SER A 35 43.32 35.30 39.94
CA SER A 35 43.20 35.96 38.63
C SER A 35 42.48 37.31 38.67
N ALA A 36 41.83 37.67 39.78
CA ALA A 36 40.99 38.88 39.88
C ALA A 36 41.69 39.97 40.70
N MET A 37 41.85 41.17 40.13
CA MET A 37 42.35 42.33 40.88
C MET A 37 41.28 42.90 41.85
N LEU A 38 39.99 42.70 41.51
CA LEU A 38 38.83 43.02 42.33
C LEU A 38 37.81 41.88 42.22
N ASP A 39 37.59 41.15 43.31
CA ASP A 39 36.67 40.02 43.40
C ASP A 39 35.52 40.39 44.36
N ILE A 40 34.28 40.41 43.85
CA ILE A 40 33.11 40.82 44.64
C ILE A 40 32.14 39.66 44.74
N SER A 41 31.95 39.14 45.95
CA SER A 41 31.04 38.02 46.22
C SER A 41 30.02 38.43 47.29
N SER A 42 28.75 38.44 46.92
CA SER A 42 27.65 38.79 47.81
C SER A 42 26.39 38.04 47.41
N THR A 43 25.67 37.51 48.39
CA THR A 43 24.40 36.80 48.20
C THR A 43 23.18 37.71 48.29
N VAL A 44 23.36 38.97 48.70
CA VAL A 44 22.28 39.94 48.98
C VAL A 44 22.52 41.34 48.41
N GLY A 45 23.70 41.63 47.85
CA GLY A 45 24.06 42.94 47.28
C GLY A 45 24.82 42.80 45.96
N GLY A 46 24.74 43.82 45.09
CA GLY A 46 25.41 43.85 43.79
C GLY A 46 26.44 44.97 43.66
N LEU A 47 27.21 44.98 42.56
CA LEU A 47 28.15 46.05 42.22
C LEU A 47 27.43 47.19 41.49
N LEU A 48 27.37 48.37 42.11
CA LEU A 48 26.82 49.58 41.48
C LEU A 48 27.92 50.31 40.69
N ILE A 49 27.93 50.13 39.38
CA ILE A 49 28.83 50.83 38.44
C ILE A 49 28.39 52.31 38.29
N PRO A 50 29.31 53.27 38.02
CA PRO A 50 28.96 54.69 37.86
C PRO A 50 27.82 54.91 36.86
N ARG A 51 26.73 55.52 37.36
CA ARG A 51 25.52 55.83 36.59
C ARG A 51 25.62 57.22 36.01
N VAL A 52 25.71 57.32 34.69
CA VAL A 52 25.96 58.58 33.98
C VAL A 52 24.91 58.80 32.89
N THR A 53 24.59 60.06 32.59
CA THR A 53 23.80 60.39 31.39
C THR A 53 24.69 60.37 30.13
N VAL A 54 24.11 60.35 28.92
CA VAL A 54 24.85 60.45 27.64
C VAL A 54 25.84 61.63 27.65
N LEU A 55 25.40 62.80 28.12
CA LEU A 55 26.23 64.00 28.22
C LEU A 55 27.38 63.83 29.22
N GLN A 56 27.12 63.22 30.39
CA GLN A 56 28.16 62.97 31.39
C GLN A 56 29.16 61.91 30.95
N ARG A 57 28.72 60.86 30.25
CA ARG A 57 29.61 59.83 29.67
C ARG A 57 30.54 60.43 28.61
N ASN A 58 30.01 61.25 27.71
CA ASN A 58 30.80 61.90 26.66
C ASN A 58 31.70 63.02 27.22
N ALA A 59 31.42 63.53 28.43
CA ALA A 59 32.28 64.49 29.12
C ALA A 59 33.45 63.84 29.87
N ILE A 60 33.55 62.50 29.90
CA ILE A 60 34.72 61.80 30.46
C ILE A 60 35.90 62.04 29.52
N GLY A 61 36.83 62.93 29.92
CA GLY A 61 38.04 63.23 29.17
C GLY A 61 39.03 62.07 29.23
N SER A 62 39.50 61.61 28.07
CA SER A 62 40.44 60.48 27.92
C SER A 62 40.01 59.22 28.71
N PRO A 63 38.84 58.62 28.42
CA PRO A 63 38.40 57.43 29.12
C PRO A 63 39.40 56.28 28.89
N ALA A 64 39.70 55.52 29.94
CA ALA A 64 40.56 54.35 29.82
C ALA A 64 39.85 53.25 29.03
N THR A 65 40.57 52.54 28.16
CA THR A 65 40.07 51.31 27.51
C THR A 65 39.63 50.31 28.58
N GLY A 66 38.40 49.80 28.48
CA GLY A 66 37.77 48.93 29.47
C GLY A 66 36.95 49.65 30.55
N LEU A 67 36.88 51.00 30.52
CA LEU A 67 36.06 51.75 31.48
C LEU A 67 34.58 51.43 31.30
N LEU A 68 33.95 50.85 32.32
CA LEU A 68 32.54 50.47 32.34
C LEU A 68 31.70 51.52 33.06
N VAL A 69 30.61 51.96 32.44
CA VAL A 69 29.60 52.85 33.04
C VAL A 69 28.20 52.33 32.76
N TYR A 70 27.22 52.69 33.58
CA TYR A 70 25.81 52.44 33.28
C TYR A 70 25.13 53.73 32.83
N GLN A 71 24.73 53.80 31.58
CA GLN A 71 24.06 54.98 31.03
C GLN A 71 22.59 55.01 31.48
N THR A 72 22.13 56.12 32.06
CA THR A 72 20.80 56.25 32.66
C THR A 72 19.76 56.99 31.83
N ASN A 73 20.14 57.58 30.69
CA ASN A 73 19.21 58.19 29.74
C ASN A 73 19.64 57.95 28.28
N GLY A 74 18.74 58.19 27.32
CA GLY A 74 18.93 57.72 25.95
C GLY A 74 18.77 56.20 25.88
N VAL A 75 19.64 55.50 25.14
CA VAL A 75 19.71 54.03 25.20
C VAL A 75 20.38 53.64 26.51
N THR A 76 19.57 53.29 27.51
CA THR A 76 20.04 52.92 28.85
C THR A 76 20.70 51.55 28.86
N GLY A 77 21.83 51.41 29.55
CA GLY A 77 22.53 50.12 29.63
C GLY A 77 24.00 50.27 30.01
N PHE A 78 24.71 49.14 30.11
CA PHE A 78 26.14 49.13 30.38
C PHE A 78 26.93 49.50 29.14
N TYR A 79 27.81 50.50 29.23
CA TYR A 79 28.72 50.88 28.16
C TYR A 79 30.17 50.70 28.60
N VAL A 80 30.98 50.11 27.73
CA VAL A 80 32.43 50.03 27.90
C VAL A 80 33.13 50.92 26.88
N TYR A 81 34.13 51.65 27.31
CA TYR A 81 34.98 52.38 26.39
C TYR A 81 36.00 51.43 25.77
N ASN A 82 35.95 51.21 24.45
CA ASN A 82 36.82 50.27 23.75
C ASN A 82 38.22 50.85 23.40
N GLY A 83 38.52 52.06 23.89
CA GLY A 83 39.75 52.80 23.59
C GLY A 83 39.57 53.91 22.55
N SER A 84 38.48 53.87 21.78
CA SER A 84 38.12 54.91 20.81
C SER A 84 36.69 55.43 20.95
N ASN A 85 35.73 54.56 21.29
CA ASN A 85 34.31 54.88 21.43
C ASN A 85 33.70 54.18 22.65
N TRP A 86 32.53 54.67 23.07
CA TRP A 86 31.68 54.01 24.08
C TRP A 86 30.75 53.00 23.41
N ASP A 87 30.99 51.71 23.63
CA ASP A 87 30.20 50.61 23.09
C ASP A 87 29.22 50.09 24.14
N LEU A 88 27.97 49.81 23.73
CA LEU A 88 26.97 49.19 24.58
C LEU A 88 27.31 47.71 24.74
N ILE A 89 27.45 47.24 25.98
CA ILE A 89 27.56 45.81 26.30
C ILE A 89 26.16 45.24 26.41
N TRP A 90 25.68 44.68 25.29
CA TRP A 90 24.59 43.72 25.26
C TRP A 90 25.20 42.35 24.96
N ALA A 91 24.90 41.34 25.77
CA ALA A 91 25.48 40.00 25.63
C ALA A 91 24.89 39.27 24.41
N GLY A 92 25.76 38.86 23.48
CA GLY A 92 25.43 38.04 22.32
C GLY A 92 26.58 37.96 21.32
N SER A 93 27.62 37.19 21.64
CA SER A 93 28.70 36.81 20.72
C SER A 93 28.22 35.72 19.72
N PRO A 94 28.89 35.56 18.56
CA PRO A 94 28.31 34.94 17.36
C PRO A 94 28.44 33.42 17.38
N SER A 95 27.37 32.74 17.80
CA SER A 95 27.11 31.34 17.44
C SER A 95 25.88 31.30 16.53
N ILE A 96 26.06 30.94 15.26
CA ILE A 96 24.99 30.54 14.31
C ILE A 96 23.78 31.51 14.17
N ASP A 97 23.85 32.73 14.69
CA ASP A 97 22.77 33.70 14.62
C ASP A 97 22.77 34.49 13.31
N ALA A 98 22.48 33.77 12.23
CA ALA A 98 21.67 34.31 11.14
C ALA A 98 20.18 33.96 11.36
N LEU A 99 19.76 33.89 12.63
CA LEU A 99 18.40 33.73 13.12
C LEU A 99 17.88 35.07 13.69
N SER A 100 18.34 36.20 13.13
CA SER A 100 17.88 37.54 13.49
C SER A 100 16.47 37.86 12.93
N ASP A 101 15.58 36.88 12.90
CA ASP A 101 14.13 37.09 12.95
C ASP A 101 13.43 36.15 13.94
N GLY A 102 14.19 35.41 14.77
CA GLY A 102 13.70 34.61 15.89
C GLY A 102 13.04 35.48 16.96
N ARG A 103 11.86 36.00 16.62
CA ARG A 103 10.86 36.55 17.52
C ARG A 103 10.62 35.44 18.54
N VAL A 104 11.20 35.57 19.73
CA VAL A 104 11.03 34.60 20.85
C VAL A 104 9.65 34.79 21.50
N ILE A 105 8.62 34.79 20.67
CA ILE A 105 7.21 34.73 21.02
C ILE A 105 6.61 33.81 19.96
N GLY A 106 6.15 32.62 20.37
CA GLY A 106 5.57 31.62 19.47
C GLY A 106 6.41 30.35 19.28
N SER A 107 5.82 29.35 18.60
CA SER A 107 6.40 28.01 18.35
C SER A 107 6.91 27.83 16.90
N SER A 108 7.05 28.92 16.14
CA SER A 108 7.50 28.91 14.74
C SER A 108 9.03 28.99 14.63
N VAL A 109 9.61 28.43 13.56
CA VAL A 109 11.04 28.45 13.25
C VAL A 109 11.25 29.11 11.89
N TYR A 110 11.92 30.25 11.84
CA TYR A 110 12.27 30.94 10.60
C TYR A 110 13.80 31.08 10.50
N LEU A 111 14.36 30.83 9.32
CA LEU A 111 15.79 30.85 9.02
C LEU A 111 16.01 31.63 7.72
N GLY A 112 16.85 32.65 7.72
CA GLY A 112 17.17 33.49 6.55
C GLY A 112 16.61 34.91 6.65
N SER A 113 17.09 35.82 5.80
CA SER A 113 16.69 37.24 5.90
C SER A 113 15.17 37.41 5.78
N SER A 114 14.52 38.19 6.65
CA SER A 114 13.09 38.55 6.54
C SER A 114 12.11 37.37 6.39
N ALA A 115 12.46 36.18 6.90
CA ALA A 115 11.59 35.02 6.89
C ALA A 115 10.52 35.19 7.99
N GLY A 116 9.24 35.03 7.65
CA GLY A 116 8.18 35.23 8.64
C GLY A 116 8.16 36.64 9.30
N VAL A 117 8.67 37.68 8.63
CA VAL A 117 8.83 39.04 9.22
C VAL A 117 7.54 39.65 9.76
N LEU A 118 6.37 39.23 9.25
CA LEU A 118 5.05 39.67 9.70
C LEU A 118 4.34 38.69 10.66
N ASP A 119 4.98 37.58 11.05
CA ASP A 119 4.42 36.58 11.97
C ASP A 119 4.02 37.24 13.30
N ASP A 120 2.80 37.03 13.78
CA ASP A 120 2.24 37.72 14.94
C ASP A 120 2.87 37.34 16.30
N GLY A 121 3.77 36.36 16.32
CA GLY A 121 4.45 35.88 17.52
C GLY A 121 3.59 34.93 18.38
N THR A 122 2.53 34.34 17.82
CA THR A 122 1.74 33.31 18.51
C THR A 122 2.22 31.89 18.17
N ASN A 123 1.63 30.86 18.79
CA ASN A 123 2.04 29.46 18.57
C ASN A 123 1.54 28.91 17.23
N ASN A 124 2.10 29.43 16.13
CA ASN A 124 1.67 29.11 14.78
C ASN A 124 2.38 27.87 14.19
N TYR A 125 3.48 27.40 14.79
CA TYR A 125 4.19 26.18 14.36
C TYR A 125 4.60 26.18 12.87
N ASN A 126 4.92 27.35 12.32
CA ASN A 126 5.43 27.46 10.95
C ASN A 126 6.92 27.15 10.90
N VAL A 127 7.41 26.64 9.76
CA VAL A 127 8.83 26.42 9.49
C VAL A 127 9.21 27.15 8.19
N GLY A 128 10.18 28.05 8.24
CA GLY A 128 10.70 28.78 7.10
C GLY A 128 12.22 28.67 6.99
N VAL A 129 12.76 28.35 5.79
CA VAL A 129 14.20 28.32 5.51
C VAL A 129 14.51 28.99 4.16
N GLY A 130 15.06 30.21 4.15
CA GLY A 130 15.45 30.97 2.95
C GLY A 130 15.14 32.47 3.03
N THR A 131 15.57 33.24 2.03
CA THR A 131 15.70 34.72 2.12
C THR A 131 14.43 35.55 2.14
N GLN A 132 13.20 35.05 1.92
CA GLN A 132 11.94 35.78 2.22
C GLN A 132 10.77 34.77 2.20
N VAL A 133 10.89 33.67 2.93
CA VAL A 133 9.80 32.69 3.04
C VAL A 133 8.71 33.18 3.99
N LEU A 134 7.44 32.83 3.73
CA LEU A 134 6.30 33.13 4.62
C LEU A 134 6.19 34.62 5.01
N ASN A 135 6.65 35.53 4.16
CA ASN A 135 6.83 36.93 4.50
C ASN A 135 5.52 37.65 4.89
N GLN A 136 4.42 37.32 4.23
CA GLN A 136 3.08 37.88 4.49
C GLN A 136 2.24 37.05 5.47
N ASN A 137 2.81 36.03 6.11
CA ASN A 137 2.05 35.17 7.01
C ASN A 137 1.95 35.81 8.41
N ILE A 138 0.76 36.28 8.77
CA ILE A 138 0.51 36.95 10.06
C ILE A 138 -0.01 35.92 11.10
N GLU A 139 -1.15 35.27 10.81
CA GLU A 139 -1.86 34.35 11.74
C GLU A 139 -1.92 32.89 11.24
N GLY A 140 -1.42 32.61 10.03
CA GLY A 140 -1.49 31.27 9.44
C GLY A 140 -0.53 30.31 10.13
N PHE A 141 -0.97 29.08 10.36
CA PHE A 141 -0.27 28.10 11.19
C PHE A 141 0.05 26.77 10.44
N PHE A 142 1.02 26.00 10.93
CA PHE A 142 1.51 24.74 10.33
C PHE A 142 1.91 24.85 8.85
N ASN A 143 2.53 25.96 8.44
CA ASN A 143 3.11 26.10 7.10
C ASN A 143 4.59 25.71 7.09
N VAL A 144 5.04 25.08 6.02
CA VAL A 144 6.45 24.73 5.79
C VAL A 144 6.93 25.38 4.50
N ALA A 145 7.97 26.20 4.55
CA ALA A 145 8.53 26.89 3.40
C ALA A 145 10.05 26.78 3.35
N ALA A 146 10.61 26.32 2.25
CA ALA A 146 12.07 26.26 2.06
C ALA A 146 12.46 26.71 0.64
N GLY A 147 13.34 27.71 0.52
CA GLY A 147 13.78 28.30 -0.76
C GLY A 147 13.38 29.76 -0.92
N HIS A 148 14.11 30.51 -1.75
CA HIS A 148 13.91 31.95 -1.93
C HIS A 148 12.46 32.27 -2.34
N GLN A 149 11.76 33.05 -1.49
CA GLN A 149 10.37 33.49 -1.67
C GLN A 149 9.32 32.36 -1.80
N ALA A 150 9.56 31.19 -1.22
CA ALA A 150 8.51 30.17 -1.08
C ALA A 150 7.40 30.66 -0.12
N LEU A 151 6.13 30.50 -0.49
CA LEU A 151 4.96 30.98 0.27
C LEU A 151 5.04 32.48 0.66
N TYR A 152 5.65 33.33 -0.18
CA TYR A 152 5.89 34.73 0.13
C TYR A 152 4.61 35.50 0.52
N ASN A 153 3.54 35.40 -0.28
CA ASN A 153 2.25 36.07 -0.05
C ASN A 153 1.24 35.22 0.74
N ASN A 154 1.69 34.20 1.47
CA ASN A 154 0.78 33.30 2.17
C ASN A 154 0.20 33.89 3.45
N THR A 155 -1.12 33.89 3.61
CA THR A 155 -1.81 34.37 4.83
C THR A 155 -2.60 33.28 5.57
N GLN A 156 -2.50 32.01 5.14
CA GLN A 156 -3.32 30.91 5.67
C GLN A 156 -2.48 29.70 6.12
N SER A 157 -3.16 28.68 6.65
CA SER A 157 -2.56 27.52 7.32
C SER A 157 -2.38 26.29 6.40
N TRP A 158 -1.53 25.35 6.85
CA TRP A 158 -1.35 24.01 6.28
C TRP A 158 -0.81 23.97 4.84
N ASN A 159 0.07 24.89 4.45
CA ASN A 159 0.71 24.87 3.14
C ASN A 159 2.18 24.46 3.23
N THR A 160 2.65 23.62 2.30
CA THR A 160 4.05 23.20 2.18
C THR A 160 4.63 23.68 0.86
N ALA A 161 5.72 24.43 0.87
CA ALA A 161 6.40 24.91 -0.33
C ALA A 161 7.91 24.76 -0.26
N ILE A 162 8.51 23.97 -1.14
CA ILE A 162 9.95 23.75 -1.19
C ILE A 162 10.44 24.06 -2.62
N GLY A 163 11.29 25.06 -2.78
CA GLY A 163 11.82 25.52 -4.08
C GLY A 163 11.71 27.03 -4.28
N TYR A 164 12.48 27.57 -5.23
CA TYR A 164 12.46 29.00 -5.56
C TYR A 164 11.06 29.44 -6.01
N GLN A 165 10.46 30.39 -5.30
CA GLN A 165 9.12 30.94 -5.57
C GLN A 165 7.99 29.88 -5.66
N SER A 166 8.13 28.76 -4.96
CA SER A 166 7.04 27.77 -4.88
C SER A 166 5.87 28.34 -4.08
N LEU A 167 4.64 28.20 -4.60
CA LEU A 167 3.40 28.77 -4.04
C LEU A 167 3.50 30.27 -3.66
N TYR A 168 4.26 31.04 -4.43
CA TYR A 168 4.59 32.44 -4.13
C TYR A 168 3.38 33.32 -3.83
N ASN A 169 2.29 33.22 -4.63
CA ASN A 169 1.10 34.06 -4.50
C ASN A 169 -0.04 33.50 -3.62
N ASN A 170 0.19 32.46 -2.81
CA ASN A 170 -0.89 31.73 -2.10
C ASN A 170 -1.58 32.52 -0.99
N GLN A 171 -2.41 33.52 -1.32
CA GLN A 171 -3.03 34.41 -0.34
C GLN A 171 -3.94 33.68 0.64
N ILE A 172 -4.99 33.02 0.14
CA ILE A 172 -6.04 32.42 0.99
C ILE A 172 -6.19 30.89 0.85
N GLY A 173 -5.38 30.24 0.01
CA GLY A 173 -5.42 28.79 -0.18
C GLY A 173 -4.86 28.00 1.02
N LYS A 174 -5.47 26.85 1.33
CA LYS A 174 -5.05 25.93 2.40
C LYS A 174 -4.73 24.54 1.85
N TYR A 175 -3.93 23.76 2.58
CA TYR A 175 -3.61 22.37 2.23
C TYR A 175 -2.93 22.20 0.86
N ASN A 176 -2.13 23.20 0.43
CA ASN A 176 -1.39 23.12 -0.82
C ASN A 176 0.04 22.63 -0.60
N THR A 177 0.53 21.78 -1.49
CA THR A 177 1.91 21.31 -1.54
C THR A 177 2.55 21.74 -2.86
N GLY A 178 3.62 22.53 -2.80
CA GLY A 178 4.40 22.98 -3.96
C GLY A 178 5.87 22.58 -3.82
N LEU A 179 6.38 21.66 -4.64
CA LEU A 179 7.79 21.26 -4.65
C LEU A 179 8.42 21.55 -6.03
N GLY A 180 9.40 22.44 -6.11
CA GLY A 180 10.11 22.79 -7.34
C GLY A 180 10.15 24.30 -7.64
N PHE A 181 10.94 24.69 -8.64
CA PHE A 181 11.04 26.09 -9.09
C PHE A 181 9.68 26.57 -9.64
N ARG A 182 9.10 27.59 -9.02
CA ARG A 182 7.80 28.18 -9.38
C ARG A 182 6.64 27.17 -9.46
N SER A 183 6.67 26.11 -8.66
CA SER A 183 5.53 25.20 -8.56
C SER A 183 4.33 25.91 -7.93
N GLY A 184 3.17 25.91 -8.59
CA GLY A 184 1.95 26.59 -8.10
C GLY A 184 2.08 28.11 -7.93
N TYR A 185 2.99 28.77 -8.64
CA TYR A 185 3.38 30.18 -8.41
C TYR A 185 2.20 31.18 -8.34
N PHE A 186 1.21 31.07 -9.23
CA PHE A 186 0.07 31.99 -9.29
C PHE A 186 -1.14 31.56 -8.44
N ASN A 187 -1.06 30.47 -7.67
CA ASN A 187 -2.15 30.06 -6.79
C ASN A 187 -2.44 31.16 -5.78
N SER A 188 -3.65 31.71 -5.78
CA SER A 188 -4.10 32.80 -4.91
C SER A 188 -5.12 32.31 -3.87
N SER A 189 -6.07 31.46 -4.25
CA SER A 189 -7.11 30.93 -3.35
C SER A 189 -7.36 29.43 -3.47
N GLY A 190 -6.76 28.75 -4.45
CA GLY A 190 -6.94 27.31 -4.63
C GLY A 190 -6.44 26.53 -3.42
N SER A 191 -7.20 25.52 -2.99
CA SER A 191 -6.87 24.65 -1.86
C SER A 191 -6.74 23.19 -2.28
N TYR A 192 -6.07 22.37 -1.46
CA TYR A 192 -5.86 20.94 -1.72
C TYR A 192 -5.12 20.63 -3.03
N ASN A 193 -4.21 21.51 -3.46
CA ASN A 193 -3.41 21.27 -4.66
C ASN A 193 -2.04 20.67 -4.33
N THR A 194 -1.66 19.60 -5.00
CA THR A 194 -0.31 19.03 -5.00
C THR A 194 0.36 19.37 -6.33
N SER A 195 1.50 20.06 -6.29
CA SER A 195 2.24 20.52 -7.46
C SER A 195 3.72 20.21 -7.28
N ILE A 196 4.26 19.26 -8.03
CA ILE A 196 5.65 18.77 -7.90
C ILE A 196 6.35 18.85 -9.26
N GLY A 197 7.38 19.68 -9.40
CA GLY A 197 8.16 19.86 -10.62
C GLY A 197 8.49 21.33 -10.91
N TYR A 198 9.39 21.55 -11.88
CA TYR A 198 9.69 22.90 -12.37
C TYR A 198 8.47 23.46 -13.10
N GLY A 199 7.90 24.57 -12.63
CA GLY A 199 6.73 25.21 -13.23
C GLY A 199 5.47 24.34 -13.26
N SER A 200 5.37 23.30 -12.44
CA SER A 200 4.13 22.52 -12.35
C SER A 200 2.99 23.38 -11.82
N ASN A 201 1.82 23.28 -12.43
CA ASN A 201 0.61 24.02 -12.04
C ASN A 201 0.80 25.54 -11.96
N LEU A 202 1.68 26.11 -12.80
CA LEU A 202 2.17 27.49 -12.66
C LEU A 202 1.02 28.52 -12.65
N TYR A 203 0.11 28.44 -13.61
CA TYR A 203 -0.95 29.44 -13.85
C TYR A 203 -2.30 29.11 -13.18
N ASN A 204 -2.34 28.23 -12.18
CA ASN A 204 -3.56 27.96 -11.42
C ASN A 204 -3.81 29.03 -10.35
N GLU A 205 -4.85 29.87 -10.46
CA GLU A 205 -5.13 30.91 -9.44
C GLU A 205 -6.08 30.44 -8.33
N THR A 206 -7.23 29.89 -8.70
CA THR A 206 -8.30 29.56 -7.73
C THR A 206 -8.72 28.09 -7.77
N GLY A 207 -8.21 27.32 -8.74
CA GLY A 207 -8.52 25.91 -8.90
C GLY A 207 -8.04 25.07 -7.72
N SER A 208 -8.84 24.08 -7.31
CA SER A 208 -8.63 23.27 -6.10
C SER A 208 -8.64 21.77 -6.42
N ASN A 209 -8.11 20.95 -5.51
CA ASN A 209 -8.07 19.48 -5.65
C ASN A 209 -7.28 18.95 -6.86
N ASN A 210 -6.22 19.65 -7.27
CA ASN A 210 -5.38 19.21 -8.39
C ASN A 210 -4.15 18.42 -7.90
N THR A 211 -3.79 17.33 -8.59
CA THR A 211 -2.54 16.58 -8.39
C THR A 211 -1.68 16.65 -9.65
N ILE A 212 -0.61 17.43 -9.61
CA ILE A 212 0.18 17.80 -10.78
C ILE A 212 1.66 17.48 -10.51
N ILE A 213 2.23 16.53 -11.25
CA ILE A 213 3.59 16.02 -11.02
C ILE A 213 4.35 15.96 -12.36
N GLY A 214 5.42 16.71 -12.52
CA GLY A 214 6.29 16.72 -13.70
C GLY A 214 6.79 18.12 -14.10
N TYR A 215 7.86 18.17 -14.91
CA TYR A 215 8.37 19.44 -15.47
C TYR A 215 7.28 20.07 -16.35
N GLN A 216 6.82 21.26 -15.99
CA GLN A 216 5.74 22.01 -16.67
C GLN A 216 4.44 21.21 -16.85
N ALA A 217 4.17 20.22 -16.00
CA ALA A 217 2.85 19.57 -15.96
C ALA A 217 1.79 20.59 -15.54
N GLY A 218 0.66 20.66 -16.24
CA GLY A 218 -0.39 21.64 -15.97
C GLY A 218 0.05 23.10 -16.03
N TYR A 219 1.11 23.42 -16.78
CA TYR A 219 1.73 24.75 -16.82
C TYR A 219 0.71 25.86 -17.11
N GLY A 220 -0.04 25.73 -18.21
CA GLY A 220 -0.99 26.72 -18.70
C GLY A 220 -0.37 27.76 -19.63
N THR A 221 -1.14 28.29 -20.58
CA THR A 221 -0.70 29.43 -21.43
C THR A 221 -1.25 30.78 -20.94
N ALA A 222 -2.17 30.75 -19.97
CA ALA A 222 -2.78 31.90 -19.31
C ALA A 222 -3.35 31.46 -17.95
N LEU A 223 -3.67 32.42 -17.08
CA LEU A 223 -4.31 32.18 -15.78
C LEU A 223 -5.58 31.34 -15.96
N HIS A 224 -5.65 30.23 -15.23
CA HIS A 224 -6.71 29.23 -15.41
C HIS A 224 -7.15 28.66 -14.06
N ASN A 225 -8.46 28.44 -13.89
CA ASN A 225 -9.06 28.07 -12.61
C ASN A 225 -9.64 26.66 -12.67
N LYS A 226 -8.77 25.66 -12.86
CA LYS A 226 -9.14 24.26 -13.09
C LYS A 226 -9.14 23.50 -11.78
N SER A 227 -10.13 22.66 -11.53
CA SER A 227 -10.22 21.85 -10.30
C SER A 227 -10.29 20.35 -10.60
N GLY A 228 -9.83 19.53 -9.66
CA GLY A 228 -9.99 18.07 -9.70
C GLY A 228 -9.17 17.37 -10.79
N ASN A 229 -8.07 17.96 -11.25
CA ASN A 229 -7.25 17.37 -12.31
C ASN A 229 -6.09 16.53 -11.76
N VAL A 230 -5.69 15.50 -12.51
CA VAL A 230 -4.52 14.67 -12.22
C VAL A 230 -3.61 14.65 -13.45
N PHE A 231 -2.46 15.33 -13.41
CA PHE A 231 -1.50 15.37 -14.51
C PHE A 231 -0.13 14.82 -14.07
N LEU A 232 0.39 13.83 -14.78
CA LEU A 232 1.63 13.12 -14.45
C LEU A 232 2.57 12.99 -15.66
N GLY A 233 3.77 13.58 -15.56
CA GLY A 233 4.89 13.47 -16.51
C GLY A 233 5.34 14.78 -17.16
N TYR A 234 6.37 14.75 -18.02
CA TYR A 234 6.92 15.95 -18.68
C TYR A 234 5.85 16.64 -19.54
N GLN A 235 5.50 17.88 -19.21
CA GLN A 235 4.49 18.69 -19.91
C GLN A 235 3.08 18.07 -20.01
N ALA A 236 2.74 17.11 -19.15
CA ALA A 236 1.40 16.53 -19.12
C ALA A 236 0.33 17.61 -18.85
N GLY A 237 -0.70 17.69 -19.69
CA GLY A 237 -1.76 18.70 -19.56
C GLY A 237 -1.29 20.16 -19.71
N TYR A 238 -0.16 20.41 -20.40
CA TYR A 238 0.47 21.73 -20.54
C TYR A 238 -0.50 22.84 -20.96
N SER A 239 -1.38 22.56 -21.93
CA SER A 239 -2.37 23.50 -22.47
C SER A 239 -3.82 23.18 -22.10
N GLU A 240 -4.06 22.20 -21.22
CA GLU A 240 -5.43 21.84 -20.80
C GLU A 240 -6.06 23.02 -20.06
N THR A 241 -7.35 23.28 -20.25
CA THR A 241 -8.08 24.38 -19.60
C THR A 241 -9.30 23.92 -18.80
N GLY A 242 -9.71 22.66 -18.92
CA GLY A 242 -10.84 22.07 -18.22
C GLY A 242 -10.53 21.52 -16.83
N SER A 243 -11.60 21.19 -16.09
CA SER A 243 -11.59 20.53 -14.78
C SER A 243 -11.87 19.03 -14.90
N ASN A 244 -11.56 18.26 -13.86
CA ASN A 244 -11.84 16.84 -13.73
C ASN A 244 -11.24 15.98 -14.86
N LYS A 245 -10.00 16.28 -15.24
CA LYS A 245 -9.23 15.59 -16.28
C LYS A 245 -8.07 14.78 -15.71
N LEU A 246 -7.76 13.66 -16.35
CA LEU A 246 -6.57 12.83 -16.11
C LEU A 246 -5.66 12.89 -17.34
N TYR A 247 -4.38 13.20 -17.15
CA TYR A 247 -3.33 13.08 -18.17
C TYR A 247 -2.14 12.32 -17.58
N ILE A 248 -1.75 11.20 -18.18
CA ILE A 248 -0.47 10.55 -17.93
C ILE A 248 0.27 10.52 -19.26
N GLU A 249 1.33 11.32 -19.38
CA GLU A 249 2.02 11.60 -20.64
C GLU A 249 3.42 12.19 -20.38
N ASN A 250 4.34 12.08 -21.34
CA ASN A 250 5.69 12.65 -21.23
C ASN A 250 5.97 13.64 -22.38
N SER A 251 4.94 14.39 -22.79
CA SER A 251 4.96 15.44 -23.81
C SER A 251 3.80 16.44 -23.61
N ASN A 252 3.77 17.53 -24.39
CA ASN A 252 2.67 18.50 -24.42
C ASN A 252 1.53 18.12 -25.40
N SER A 253 1.38 16.84 -25.72
CA SER A 253 0.38 16.34 -26.67
C SER A 253 -1.06 16.54 -26.18
N ASN A 254 -1.97 16.83 -27.12
CA ASN A 254 -3.43 16.85 -26.88
C ASN A 254 -4.04 15.42 -26.88
N SER A 255 -3.23 14.40 -27.17
CA SER A 255 -3.62 12.98 -27.14
C SER A 255 -2.64 12.24 -26.23
N PRO A 256 -2.82 12.30 -24.90
CA PRO A 256 -1.89 11.69 -23.94
C PRO A 256 -2.04 10.16 -23.93
N LEU A 257 -1.00 9.41 -23.58
CA LEU A 257 -1.01 7.95 -23.48
C LEU A 257 -2.21 7.45 -22.68
N ILE A 258 -2.49 8.07 -21.54
CA ILE A 258 -3.73 7.88 -20.79
C ILE A 258 -4.42 9.22 -20.60
N TYR A 259 -5.65 9.30 -21.07
CA TYR A 259 -6.56 10.42 -20.91
C TYR A 259 -7.76 9.99 -20.07
N GLY A 260 -8.28 10.84 -19.19
CA GLY A 260 -9.54 10.56 -18.51
C GLY A 260 -10.36 11.80 -18.22
N GLU A 261 -11.65 11.57 -17.99
CA GLU A 261 -12.63 12.56 -17.60
C GLU A 261 -13.40 12.02 -16.39
N PHE A 262 -13.05 12.50 -15.20
CA PHE A 262 -13.64 12.00 -13.95
C PHE A 262 -15.15 12.27 -13.86
N ASN A 263 -15.66 13.32 -14.51
CA ASN A 263 -17.10 13.63 -14.50
C ASN A 263 -17.95 12.66 -15.34
N ASN A 264 -17.32 11.97 -16.29
CA ASN A 264 -18.00 11.09 -17.23
C ASN A 264 -17.64 9.62 -16.99
N ASP A 265 -16.95 9.32 -15.87
CA ASP A 265 -16.37 8.01 -15.55
C ASP A 265 -15.58 7.40 -16.71
N LEU A 266 -14.79 8.24 -17.40
CA LEU A 266 -14.19 7.88 -18.67
C LEU A 266 -12.67 7.80 -18.58
N LEU A 267 -12.12 6.63 -18.93
CA LEU A 267 -10.69 6.38 -19.08
C LEU A 267 -10.41 5.93 -20.52
N ARG A 268 -9.49 6.61 -21.20
CA ARG A 268 -9.05 6.31 -22.56
C ARG A 268 -7.54 6.06 -22.56
N VAL A 269 -7.12 5.04 -23.31
CA VAL A 269 -5.71 4.76 -23.59
C VAL A 269 -5.47 5.08 -25.06
N ASN A 270 -4.70 6.14 -25.36
CA ASN A 270 -4.38 6.54 -26.74
C ASN A 270 -3.21 5.72 -27.31
N GLY A 271 -3.20 4.42 -27.02
CA GLY A 271 -2.19 3.43 -27.35
C GLY A 271 -2.73 2.01 -27.18
N THR A 272 -1.86 1.00 -27.10
CA THR A 272 -2.27 -0.40 -26.89
C THR A 272 -2.40 -0.73 -25.41
N LEU A 273 -3.60 -1.10 -24.95
CA LEU A 273 -3.84 -1.64 -23.60
C LEU A 273 -3.66 -3.16 -23.58
N HIS A 274 -2.64 -3.66 -22.89
CA HIS A 274 -2.39 -5.09 -22.72
C HIS A 274 -2.87 -5.55 -21.34
N ILE A 275 -3.85 -6.45 -21.28
CA ILE A 275 -4.30 -7.09 -20.03
C ILE A 275 -3.78 -8.54 -20.03
N GLY A 276 -2.70 -8.81 -19.29
CA GLY A 276 -2.17 -10.16 -19.09
C GLY A 276 -1.67 -10.89 -20.34
N ASN A 277 -1.23 -10.19 -21.39
CA ASN A 277 -0.87 -10.73 -22.72
C ASN A 277 -1.98 -11.52 -23.44
N ALA A 278 -3.22 -11.49 -22.93
CA ALA A 278 -4.29 -12.35 -23.40
C ALA A 278 -5.49 -11.59 -23.97
N TYR A 279 -5.57 -10.26 -23.85
CA TYR A 279 -6.64 -9.47 -24.45
C TYR A 279 -6.11 -8.16 -24.99
N HIS A 280 -6.10 -8.03 -26.31
CA HIS A 280 -5.83 -6.78 -27.02
C HIS A 280 -7.13 -6.29 -27.65
N PHE A 281 -7.69 -5.18 -27.16
CA PHE A 281 -8.87 -4.58 -27.79
C PHE A 281 -8.50 -3.97 -29.14
N PRO A 282 -9.34 -4.12 -30.19
CA PRO A 282 -9.12 -3.45 -31.47
C PRO A 282 -9.07 -1.94 -31.30
N LEU A 283 -8.16 -1.28 -32.02
CA LEU A 283 -8.03 0.19 -32.03
C LEU A 283 -9.17 0.91 -32.78
N SER A 284 -10.11 0.17 -33.37
CA SER A 284 -11.21 0.70 -34.18
C SER A 284 -12.53 0.14 -33.67
N ASP A 285 -13.57 0.96 -33.63
CA ASP A 285 -14.93 0.52 -33.26
C ASP A 285 -15.52 -0.45 -34.29
N GLY A 286 -16.41 -1.33 -33.82
CA GLY A 286 -17.16 -2.25 -34.66
C GLY A 286 -18.27 -1.53 -35.43
N THR A 287 -18.55 -1.98 -36.65
CA THR A 287 -19.70 -1.52 -37.43
C THR A 287 -20.97 -2.30 -37.08
N SER A 288 -22.14 -1.78 -37.45
CA SER A 288 -23.43 -2.44 -37.17
C SER A 288 -23.46 -3.87 -37.75
N GLY A 289 -23.78 -4.86 -36.90
CA GLY A 289 -23.79 -6.27 -37.27
C GLY A 289 -22.48 -7.03 -37.01
N GLN A 290 -21.46 -6.35 -36.49
CA GLN A 290 -20.25 -7.01 -35.98
C GLN A 290 -20.34 -7.26 -34.48
N VAL A 291 -19.81 -8.39 -34.04
CA VAL A 291 -19.61 -8.76 -32.63
C VAL A 291 -18.13 -8.83 -32.33
N LEU A 292 -17.73 -8.46 -31.11
CA LEU A 292 -16.35 -8.61 -30.67
C LEU A 292 -16.10 -10.09 -30.34
N SER A 293 -15.33 -10.76 -31.18
CA SER A 293 -14.99 -12.18 -31.03
C SER A 293 -13.53 -12.35 -30.63
N THR A 294 -13.26 -13.35 -29.77
CA THR A 294 -11.90 -13.84 -29.50
C THR A 294 -11.57 -14.97 -30.47
N ASP A 295 -10.32 -15.07 -30.89
CA ASP A 295 -9.79 -16.21 -31.65
C ASP A 295 -9.50 -17.45 -30.78
N GLY A 296 -9.83 -17.40 -29.49
CA GLY A 296 -9.55 -18.45 -28.50
C GLY A 296 -8.11 -18.46 -27.98
N SER A 297 -7.22 -17.64 -28.56
CA SER A 297 -5.85 -17.40 -28.08
C SER A 297 -5.71 -16.04 -27.37
N GLY A 298 -6.76 -15.22 -27.41
CA GLY A 298 -6.84 -13.93 -26.72
C GLY A 298 -6.87 -12.70 -27.65
N ALA A 299 -6.75 -12.89 -28.96
CA ALA A 299 -6.88 -11.80 -29.91
C ALA A 299 -8.37 -11.46 -30.10
N LEU A 300 -8.77 -10.25 -29.70
CA LEU A 300 -10.13 -9.74 -29.90
C LEU A 300 -10.21 -9.02 -31.25
N ALA A 301 -11.24 -9.31 -32.04
CA ALA A 301 -11.51 -8.68 -33.33
C ALA A 301 -13.02 -8.54 -33.58
N TRP A 302 -13.43 -7.50 -34.29
CA TRP A 302 -14.81 -7.35 -34.76
C TRP A 302 -15.08 -8.32 -35.90
N SER A 303 -15.96 -9.31 -35.67
CA SER A 303 -16.39 -10.28 -36.68
C SER A 303 -17.85 -10.08 -37.05
N THR A 304 -18.17 -10.18 -38.33
CA THR A 304 -19.53 -10.27 -38.82
C THR A 304 -20.04 -11.70 -38.59
N LEU A 305 -21.17 -11.87 -37.91
CA LEU A 305 -21.82 -13.17 -37.78
C LEU A 305 -22.23 -13.66 -39.18
N GLY A 306 -21.56 -14.70 -39.68
CA GLY A 306 -21.76 -15.21 -41.03
C GLY A 306 -23.16 -15.80 -41.22
N SER A 307 -23.93 -15.21 -42.12
CA SER A 307 -25.17 -15.76 -42.64
C SER A 307 -24.89 -16.88 -43.66
N GLY A 308 -24.61 -18.09 -43.17
CA GLY A 308 -24.68 -19.29 -44.03
C GLY A 308 -23.63 -20.34 -43.74
N GLY A 309 -24.09 -21.49 -43.27
CA GLY A 309 -23.28 -22.72 -43.13
C GLY A 309 -23.79 -23.58 -41.99
N GLY A 310 -24.70 -24.50 -42.29
CA GLY A 310 -25.31 -25.42 -41.32
C GLY A 310 -24.27 -26.22 -40.53
N ILE A 311 -24.53 -26.37 -39.23
CA ILE A 311 -23.62 -26.94 -38.24
C ILE A 311 -23.93 -28.43 -38.04
N THR A 312 -22.88 -29.26 -38.07
CA THR A 312 -22.93 -30.74 -37.95
C THR A 312 -22.61 -31.30 -36.56
N GLN A 313 -22.37 -30.46 -35.53
CA GLN A 313 -22.18 -30.93 -34.14
C GLN A 313 -22.69 -29.89 -33.12
N LEU A 314 -23.29 -30.40 -32.05
CA LEU A 314 -23.96 -29.64 -30.99
C LEU A 314 -22.91 -29.14 -29.97
N ASN A 315 -22.45 -27.89 -30.11
CA ASN A 315 -21.42 -27.34 -29.22
C ASN A 315 -21.70 -25.96 -28.62
N ASP A 316 -22.96 -25.50 -28.57
CA ASP A 316 -23.48 -24.52 -27.59
C ASP A 316 -25.00 -24.32 -27.80
N LEU A 317 -25.75 -23.98 -26.74
CA LEU A 317 -27.23 -23.82 -26.68
C LEU A 317 -27.81 -22.64 -27.49
N THR A 318 -27.11 -22.17 -28.53
CA THR A 318 -27.54 -21.02 -29.36
C THR A 318 -28.41 -21.42 -30.56
N ASP A 319 -28.75 -22.70 -30.69
CA ASP A 319 -29.35 -23.32 -31.89
C ASP A 319 -30.78 -23.88 -31.69
N ALA A 320 -31.44 -23.60 -30.56
CA ALA A 320 -32.86 -23.87 -30.41
C ALA A 320 -33.68 -22.93 -31.33
N LYS A 321 -34.49 -23.48 -32.25
CA LYS A 321 -35.54 -22.70 -32.94
C LYS A 321 -36.62 -22.37 -31.91
N THR A 322 -36.50 -21.23 -31.24
CA THR A 322 -37.51 -20.71 -30.31
C THR A 322 -38.51 -19.82 -31.05
N GLY A 323 -39.40 -20.45 -31.81
CA GLY A 323 -40.60 -19.83 -32.36
C GLY A 323 -41.82 -20.25 -31.55
N GLY A 324 -42.57 -19.28 -31.01
CA GLY A 324 -43.82 -19.51 -30.29
C GLY A 324 -43.82 -20.58 -29.20
N ASN A 325 -42.96 -20.41 -28.19
CA ASN A 325 -42.79 -21.28 -27.01
C ASN A 325 -42.55 -22.78 -27.31
N SER A 326 -42.28 -23.17 -28.57
CA SER A 326 -41.93 -24.54 -28.93
C SER A 326 -40.41 -24.78 -28.79
N VAL A 327 -40.03 -26.01 -28.42
CA VAL A 327 -38.63 -26.46 -28.30
C VAL A 327 -38.39 -27.61 -29.27
N PHE A 328 -37.55 -27.38 -30.27
CA PHE A 328 -37.18 -28.39 -31.26
C PHE A 328 -35.68 -28.62 -31.27
N LEU A 329 -35.26 -29.89 -31.17
CA LEU A 329 -33.87 -30.29 -31.04
C LEU A 329 -33.50 -31.36 -32.09
N GLY A 330 -32.36 -31.20 -32.77
CA GLY A 330 -31.87 -32.11 -33.83
C GLY A 330 -32.43 -31.84 -35.24
N SER A 331 -31.73 -32.35 -36.27
CA SER A 331 -31.94 -31.99 -37.70
C SER A 331 -33.41 -31.98 -38.14
N ASP A 332 -33.85 -30.82 -38.65
CA ASP A 332 -35.18 -30.48 -39.19
C ASP A 332 -36.39 -30.75 -38.27
N SER A 333 -36.18 -30.95 -36.96
CA SER A 333 -37.29 -31.02 -35.99
C SER A 333 -38.03 -29.68 -35.97
N GLY A 334 -39.34 -29.65 -36.27
CA GLY A 334 -40.10 -28.39 -36.40
C GLY A 334 -39.77 -27.57 -37.66
N GLY A 335 -39.27 -28.21 -38.74
CA GLY A 335 -38.84 -27.53 -39.96
C GLY A 335 -39.90 -26.62 -40.62
N ALA A 336 -41.17 -27.04 -40.59
CA ALA A 336 -42.30 -26.26 -41.11
C ALA A 336 -43.09 -25.47 -40.05
N ASP A 337 -42.60 -25.42 -38.80
CA ASP A 337 -43.21 -24.61 -37.74
C ASP A 337 -43.22 -23.14 -38.13
N ASP A 338 -44.41 -22.53 -38.05
CA ASP A 338 -44.70 -21.17 -38.50
C ASP A 338 -44.33 -20.09 -37.46
N ALA A 339 -43.69 -20.50 -36.36
CA ALA A 339 -43.28 -19.68 -35.22
C ALA A 339 -44.42 -19.02 -34.42
N SER A 340 -45.68 -19.42 -34.61
CA SER A 340 -46.80 -19.07 -33.72
C SER A 340 -46.74 -19.84 -32.39
N ASP A 341 -47.40 -19.34 -31.32
CA ASP A 341 -47.34 -19.83 -29.92
C ASP A 341 -47.87 -21.26 -29.73
N ASN A 342 -47.15 -22.23 -30.31
CA ASN A 342 -47.56 -23.62 -30.45
C ASN A 342 -47.18 -24.48 -29.23
N ARG A 343 -46.16 -24.12 -28.45
CA ARG A 343 -45.76 -24.85 -27.22
C ARG A 343 -45.49 -26.35 -27.44
N ASN A 344 -44.95 -26.72 -28.60
CA ASN A 344 -44.58 -28.10 -28.91
C ASN A 344 -43.19 -28.46 -28.35
N SER A 345 -42.91 -29.75 -28.14
CA SER A 345 -41.59 -30.26 -27.78
C SER A 345 -41.21 -31.43 -28.69
N ALA A 346 -40.11 -31.35 -29.45
CA ALA A 346 -39.64 -32.45 -30.28
C ALA A 346 -38.12 -32.67 -30.27
N LEU A 347 -37.68 -33.93 -30.42
CA LEU A 347 -36.25 -34.29 -30.48
C LEU A 347 -35.93 -35.35 -31.57
N GLY A 348 -35.39 -34.92 -32.72
CA GLY A 348 -34.27 -35.58 -33.43
C GLY A 348 -34.50 -36.43 -34.71
N ILE A 349 -33.83 -36.02 -35.81
CA ILE A 349 -34.02 -36.39 -37.24
C ILE A 349 -35.47 -36.53 -37.63
N ALA A 350 -35.97 -35.33 -37.69
CA ALA A 350 -37.16 -34.83 -38.24
C ALA A 350 -38.39 -35.73 -38.02
N SER A 351 -39.16 -35.66 -36.95
CA SER A 351 -39.66 -34.44 -36.29
C SER A 351 -41.12 -34.71 -35.85
N LEU A 352 -41.75 -33.66 -35.29
CA LEU A 352 -42.98 -33.02 -35.83
C LEU A 352 -42.67 -32.03 -37.01
N TYR A 353 -42.57 -32.50 -38.26
CA TYR A 353 -41.81 -31.80 -39.34
C TYR A 353 -42.69 -30.76 -40.01
N SER A 354 -43.94 -31.15 -40.24
CA SER A 354 -44.95 -30.38 -40.91
C SER A 354 -45.87 -29.60 -39.96
N ASN A 355 -45.55 -29.50 -38.67
CA ASN A 355 -46.42 -28.84 -37.70
C ASN A 355 -46.44 -27.35 -37.97
N THR A 356 -47.61 -26.81 -38.32
CA THR A 356 -47.80 -25.38 -38.59
C THR A 356 -48.52 -24.71 -37.45
N THR A 357 -49.69 -25.20 -37.04
CA THR A 357 -50.54 -24.56 -36.00
C THR A 357 -51.00 -25.53 -34.90
N GLY A 358 -50.41 -26.73 -34.84
CA GLY A 358 -50.79 -27.75 -33.86
C GLY A 358 -50.12 -27.47 -32.52
N LEU A 359 -50.89 -27.27 -31.46
CA LEU A 359 -50.43 -26.86 -30.14
C LEU A 359 -50.13 -28.03 -29.18
N TYR A 360 -49.19 -27.86 -28.26
CA TYR A 360 -48.93 -28.75 -27.12
C TYR A 360 -48.63 -30.23 -27.47
N ASN A 361 -47.98 -30.48 -28.60
CA ASN A 361 -47.56 -31.83 -28.99
C ASN A 361 -46.16 -32.15 -28.44
N SER A 362 -45.96 -33.39 -27.99
CA SER A 362 -44.68 -33.93 -27.57
C SER A 362 -44.30 -35.10 -28.46
N ALA A 363 -43.17 -34.99 -29.18
CA ALA A 363 -42.72 -36.03 -30.11
C ALA A 363 -41.24 -36.41 -29.94
N MET A 364 -40.97 -37.70 -29.73
CA MET A 364 -39.61 -38.22 -29.57
C MET A 364 -39.39 -39.46 -30.45
N GLY A 365 -38.37 -39.41 -31.33
CA GLY A 365 -37.97 -40.51 -32.21
C GLY A 365 -37.96 -40.15 -33.70
N TYR A 366 -37.26 -40.98 -34.50
CA TYR A 366 -37.11 -40.78 -35.95
C TYR A 366 -38.46 -40.73 -36.66
N ARG A 367 -38.81 -39.56 -37.23
CA ARG A 367 -40.09 -39.32 -37.92
C ARG A 367 -41.36 -39.59 -37.09
N ALA A 368 -41.31 -39.34 -35.78
CA ALA A 368 -42.48 -39.46 -34.89
C ALA A 368 -43.48 -38.31 -35.08
N SER A 369 -44.70 -38.58 -35.57
CA SER A 369 -45.71 -37.55 -35.93
C SER A 369 -45.25 -36.57 -37.02
N TYR A 370 -44.45 -37.08 -37.97
CA TYR A 370 -43.79 -36.30 -39.01
C TYR A 370 -44.72 -35.36 -39.80
N HIS A 371 -45.94 -35.80 -40.11
CA HIS A 371 -46.89 -35.05 -40.95
C HIS A 371 -47.98 -34.27 -40.19
N ASN A 372 -47.91 -34.16 -38.87
CA ASN A 372 -48.91 -33.40 -38.10
C ASN A 372 -48.83 -31.92 -38.47
N THR A 373 -49.93 -31.33 -38.95
CA THR A 373 -50.03 -29.91 -39.34
C THR A 373 -50.81 -29.08 -38.32
N THR A 374 -51.99 -29.54 -37.89
CA THR A 374 -52.93 -28.79 -37.02
C THR A 374 -53.40 -29.56 -35.79
N GLY A 375 -52.92 -30.79 -35.57
CA GLY A 375 -53.34 -31.64 -34.46
C GLY A 375 -52.74 -31.17 -33.14
N ASN A 376 -53.55 -31.15 -32.08
CA ASN A 376 -53.17 -30.62 -30.77
C ASN A 376 -53.06 -31.74 -29.71
N TYR A 377 -52.24 -31.52 -28.68
CA TYR A 377 -52.17 -32.37 -27.49
C TYR A 377 -51.81 -33.84 -27.76
N ASN A 378 -50.95 -34.12 -28.75
CA ASN A 378 -50.50 -35.48 -29.04
C ASN A 378 -49.20 -35.82 -28.29
N ILE A 379 -49.09 -37.04 -27.74
CA ILE A 379 -47.89 -37.57 -27.08
C ILE A 379 -47.38 -38.77 -27.88
N ILE A 380 -46.30 -38.58 -28.63
CA ILE A 380 -45.82 -39.52 -29.62
C ILE A 380 -44.37 -39.92 -29.31
N HIS A 381 -44.12 -41.20 -29.07
CA HIS A 381 -42.80 -41.69 -28.70
C HIS A 381 -42.49 -43.00 -29.42
N GLY A 382 -41.59 -42.95 -30.41
CA GLY A 382 -41.11 -44.11 -31.15
C GLY A 382 -40.90 -43.82 -32.64
N PRO A 383 -40.00 -44.55 -33.33
CA PRO A 383 -39.76 -44.32 -34.75
C PRO A 383 -41.02 -44.58 -35.59
N PHE A 384 -41.37 -43.62 -36.45
CA PHE A 384 -42.58 -43.64 -37.29
C PHE A 384 -43.91 -43.79 -36.54
N ALA A 385 -43.94 -43.57 -35.22
CA ALA A 385 -45.20 -43.51 -34.48
C ALA A 385 -46.02 -42.32 -35.00
N ASP A 386 -47.32 -42.53 -35.23
CA ASP A 386 -48.26 -41.50 -35.74
C ASP A 386 -47.80 -40.77 -37.02
N TYR A 387 -47.00 -41.43 -37.87
CA TYR A 387 -46.25 -40.80 -38.96
C TYR A 387 -47.08 -39.91 -39.90
N ARG A 388 -48.36 -40.23 -40.12
CA ARG A 388 -49.25 -39.67 -41.15
C ARG A 388 -50.47 -38.93 -40.61
N ASN A 389 -50.50 -38.61 -39.31
CA ASN A 389 -51.53 -37.77 -38.72
C ASN A 389 -51.36 -36.33 -39.21
N GLN A 390 -52.40 -35.68 -39.76
CA GLN A 390 -52.36 -34.30 -40.24
C GLN A 390 -53.07 -33.31 -39.31
N GLY A 391 -54.10 -33.76 -38.57
CA GLY A 391 -54.91 -32.88 -37.73
C GLY A 391 -55.59 -33.54 -36.53
N GLY A 392 -55.34 -34.83 -36.30
CA GLY A 392 -55.85 -35.58 -35.17
C GLY A 392 -55.24 -35.10 -33.87
N SER A 393 -56.07 -34.99 -32.84
CA SER A 393 -55.70 -34.41 -31.54
C SER A 393 -55.90 -35.42 -30.40
N ARG A 394 -55.22 -35.21 -29.27
CA ARG A 394 -55.33 -36.04 -28.05
C ARG A 394 -54.96 -37.51 -28.28
N ASN A 395 -54.01 -37.78 -29.18
CA ASN A 395 -53.51 -39.14 -29.39
C ASN A 395 -52.28 -39.43 -28.52
N VAL A 396 -52.19 -40.66 -28.01
CA VAL A 396 -51.00 -41.19 -27.33
C VAL A 396 -50.49 -42.40 -28.11
N MET A 397 -49.32 -42.26 -28.75
CA MET A 397 -48.74 -43.33 -29.58
C MET A 397 -47.33 -43.64 -29.08
N ILE A 398 -47.12 -44.83 -28.52
CA ILE A 398 -45.85 -45.21 -27.91
C ILE A 398 -45.38 -46.56 -28.50
N GLY A 399 -44.29 -46.57 -29.27
CA GLY A 399 -43.73 -47.77 -29.90
C GLY A 399 -43.34 -47.56 -31.38
N TYR A 400 -42.57 -48.49 -31.96
CA TYR A 400 -42.22 -48.46 -33.38
C TYR A 400 -43.48 -48.63 -34.24
N GLN A 401 -43.77 -47.66 -35.12
CA GLN A 401 -44.97 -47.64 -35.98
C GLN A 401 -46.32 -47.76 -35.23
N ALA A 402 -46.38 -47.42 -33.94
CA ALA A 402 -47.65 -47.31 -33.22
C ALA A 402 -48.54 -46.25 -33.88
N GLY A 403 -49.76 -46.62 -34.26
CA GLY A 403 -50.66 -45.74 -35.02
C GLY A 403 -50.18 -45.34 -36.42
N TYR A 404 -49.20 -46.04 -36.99
CA TYR A 404 -48.76 -45.76 -38.36
C TYR A 404 -49.87 -46.08 -39.37
N SER A 405 -50.02 -45.22 -40.37
CA SER A 405 -50.92 -45.42 -41.50
C SER A 405 -50.21 -45.16 -42.82
N SER A 406 -50.58 -45.89 -43.87
CA SER A 406 -50.12 -45.63 -45.25
C SER A 406 -50.88 -44.48 -45.91
N ALA A 407 -51.95 -43.98 -45.31
CA ALA A 407 -52.75 -42.85 -45.78
C ALA A 407 -52.79 -41.73 -44.73
N ASN A 408 -52.90 -40.48 -45.18
CA ASN A 408 -53.08 -39.34 -44.28
C ASN A 408 -54.39 -39.46 -43.49
N HIS A 409 -54.39 -39.09 -42.21
CA HIS A 409 -55.58 -39.12 -41.35
C HIS A 409 -55.58 -37.96 -40.34
N SER A 410 -56.75 -37.64 -39.76
CA SER A 410 -56.90 -36.60 -38.72
C SER A 410 -57.69 -37.13 -37.52
N LYS A 411 -57.30 -38.31 -37.05
CA LYS A 411 -58.08 -39.10 -36.09
C LYS A 411 -57.62 -38.85 -34.66
N SER A 412 -58.55 -38.74 -33.73
CA SER A 412 -58.37 -38.16 -32.39
C SER A 412 -58.76 -39.14 -31.28
N GLY A 413 -58.22 -38.91 -30.09
CA GLY A 413 -58.57 -39.67 -28.87
C GLY A 413 -58.08 -41.11 -28.85
N ASN A 414 -57.10 -41.47 -29.68
CA ASN A 414 -56.57 -42.82 -29.74
C ASN A 414 -55.41 -43.03 -28.76
N ILE A 415 -55.38 -44.17 -28.08
CA ILE A 415 -54.24 -44.62 -27.27
C ILE A 415 -53.70 -45.92 -27.87
N ARG A 416 -52.46 -45.91 -28.39
CA ARG A 416 -51.82 -47.09 -28.99
C ARG A 416 -50.42 -47.29 -28.43
N ILE A 417 -50.20 -48.41 -27.75
CA ILE A 417 -48.96 -48.68 -27.02
C ILE A 417 -48.41 -50.06 -27.42
N GLY A 418 -47.20 -50.07 -28.01
CA GLY A 418 -46.37 -51.21 -28.37
C GLY A 418 -46.01 -51.29 -29.87
N TYR A 419 -45.29 -52.34 -30.28
CA TYR A 419 -44.81 -52.50 -31.67
C TYR A 419 -45.98 -52.67 -32.64
N GLN A 420 -46.14 -51.72 -33.57
CA GLN A 420 -47.21 -51.71 -34.59
C GLN A 420 -48.64 -51.76 -34.03
N ALA A 421 -48.86 -51.28 -32.80
CA ALA A 421 -50.19 -51.23 -32.18
C ALA A 421 -51.16 -50.38 -33.01
N GLY A 422 -52.30 -50.96 -33.38
CA GLY A 422 -53.32 -50.34 -34.24
C GLY A 422 -52.78 -49.88 -35.60
N LEU A 423 -51.82 -50.59 -36.19
CA LEU A 423 -51.28 -50.31 -37.53
C LEU A 423 -52.39 -50.29 -38.59
N GLY A 424 -52.51 -49.21 -39.34
CA GLY A 424 -53.50 -49.04 -40.42
C GLY A 424 -54.93 -48.76 -39.95
N ASP A 425 -55.22 -48.80 -38.66
CA ASP A 425 -56.51 -48.38 -38.13
C ASP A 425 -56.60 -46.84 -38.12
N THR A 426 -57.57 -46.30 -38.84
CA THR A 426 -57.81 -44.85 -38.93
C THR A 426 -59.16 -44.46 -38.31
N THR A 427 -59.58 -45.12 -37.23
CA THR A 427 -60.77 -44.75 -36.45
C THR A 427 -60.41 -43.86 -35.24
N ASP A 428 -61.42 -43.19 -34.70
CA ASP A 428 -61.31 -42.30 -33.52
C ASP A 428 -61.57 -43.09 -32.23
N ASN A 429 -61.07 -42.58 -31.09
CA ASN A 429 -61.44 -43.05 -29.74
C ASN A 429 -61.18 -44.54 -29.47
N LYS A 430 -60.11 -45.12 -30.05
CA LYS A 430 -59.72 -46.51 -29.81
C LYS A 430 -58.56 -46.67 -28.84
N LEU A 431 -58.57 -47.78 -28.11
CA LEU A 431 -57.47 -48.26 -27.28
C LEU A 431 -56.86 -49.51 -27.91
N TYR A 432 -55.53 -49.53 -28.07
CA TYR A 432 -54.74 -50.70 -28.45
C TYR A 432 -53.51 -50.80 -27.55
N ILE A 433 -53.40 -51.88 -26.78
CA ILE A 433 -52.16 -52.23 -26.06
C ILE A 433 -51.75 -53.64 -26.48
N GLU A 434 -50.72 -53.72 -27.33
CA GLU A 434 -50.25 -54.96 -27.95
C GLU A 434 -48.83 -54.79 -28.49
N ASN A 435 -48.14 -55.90 -28.80
CA ASN A 435 -46.77 -55.87 -29.32
C ASN A 435 -46.61 -56.64 -30.66
N THR A 436 -47.72 -56.82 -31.40
CA THR A 436 -47.81 -57.57 -32.66
C THR A 436 -48.95 -57.02 -33.51
N ILE A 437 -48.92 -57.21 -34.83
CA ILE A 437 -50.07 -56.92 -35.72
C ILE A 437 -51.13 -58.02 -35.51
N SER A 438 -52.12 -57.80 -34.63
CA SER A 438 -53.19 -58.75 -34.34
C SER A 438 -54.57 -58.13 -34.62
N SER A 439 -55.50 -58.92 -35.16
CA SER A 439 -56.92 -58.55 -35.21
C SER A 439 -57.62 -58.68 -33.86
N THR A 440 -56.93 -59.23 -32.86
CA THR A 440 -57.38 -59.39 -31.48
C THR A 440 -56.26 -58.92 -30.54
N PRO A 441 -56.17 -57.63 -30.24
CA PRO A 441 -55.14 -57.08 -29.36
C PRO A 441 -55.28 -57.61 -27.94
N LEU A 442 -54.22 -57.62 -27.14
CA LEU A 442 -54.28 -58.09 -25.75
C LEU A 442 -55.32 -57.28 -24.94
N ILE A 443 -55.26 -55.95 -25.08
CA ILE A 443 -56.27 -55.03 -24.60
C ILE A 443 -56.69 -54.17 -25.78
N TRP A 444 -57.99 -54.17 -26.07
CA TRP A 444 -58.57 -53.26 -27.05
C TRP A 444 -59.85 -52.64 -26.53
N GLY A 445 -60.13 -51.42 -26.96
CA GLY A 445 -61.29 -50.70 -26.47
C GLY A 445 -61.83 -49.71 -27.47
N ASP A 446 -63.10 -49.39 -27.26
CA ASP A 446 -63.82 -48.35 -27.95
C ASP A 446 -64.36 -47.39 -26.90
N PHE A 447 -63.72 -46.22 -26.79
CA PHE A 447 -64.12 -45.21 -25.81
C PHE A 447 -65.47 -44.58 -26.16
N ASP A 448 -65.94 -44.65 -27.41
CA ASP A 448 -67.30 -44.20 -27.76
C ASP A 448 -68.38 -45.18 -27.25
N ALA A 449 -68.01 -46.44 -27.05
CA ALA A 449 -68.90 -47.48 -26.54
C ALA A 449 -68.68 -47.77 -25.05
N ASP A 450 -67.89 -46.95 -24.35
CA ASP A 450 -67.45 -47.16 -22.96
C ASP A 450 -66.95 -48.59 -22.71
N SER A 451 -66.25 -49.18 -23.68
CA SER A 451 -65.90 -50.60 -23.65
C SER A 451 -64.39 -50.81 -23.71
N VAL A 452 -63.88 -51.59 -22.75
CA VAL A 452 -62.52 -52.14 -22.77
C VAL A 452 -62.62 -53.66 -22.69
N ARG A 453 -62.02 -54.33 -23.65
CA ARG A 453 -61.97 -55.78 -23.76
C ARG A 453 -60.53 -56.24 -23.58
N ILE A 454 -60.37 -57.29 -22.77
CA ILE A 454 -59.10 -57.95 -22.54
C ILE A 454 -59.25 -59.35 -23.12
N ASN A 455 -58.46 -59.66 -24.16
CA ASN A 455 -58.55 -60.94 -24.86
C ASN A 455 -57.76 -62.07 -24.14
N GLY A 456 -57.17 -61.78 -22.97
CA GLY A 456 -56.56 -62.75 -22.06
C GLY A 456 -57.30 -62.86 -20.72
N ASP A 457 -56.79 -63.66 -19.78
CA ASP A 457 -57.42 -63.85 -18.47
C ASP A 457 -57.44 -62.54 -17.64
N LEU A 458 -58.64 -62.06 -17.31
CA LEU A 458 -58.84 -60.94 -16.38
C LEU A 458 -59.00 -61.47 -14.95
N VAL A 459 -57.92 -61.44 -14.16
CA VAL A 459 -57.94 -61.83 -12.74
C VAL A 459 -58.40 -60.63 -11.89
N VAL A 460 -59.67 -60.62 -11.47
CA VAL A 460 -60.21 -59.63 -10.51
C VAL A 460 -60.21 -60.23 -9.10
N THR A 461 -59.32 -59.75 -8.22
CA THR A 461 -59.15 -60.27 -6.85
C THR A 461 -60.01 -59.54 -5.79
N GLY A 462 -60.96 -58.69 -6.23
CA GLY A 462 -61.85 -57.91 -5.37
C GLY A 462 -63.33 -58.05 -5.77
N LYS A 463 -64.23 -57.86 -4.79
CA LYS A 463 -65.69 -57.95 -4.97
C LYS A 463 -66.16 -56.82 -5.89
N LEU A 464 -66.71 -57.16 -7.06
CA LEU A 464 -67.37 -56.22 -7.96
C LEU A 464 -68.75 -55.87 -7.38
N SER A 465 -68.94 -54.63 -6.92
CA SER A 465 -70.23 -54.09 -6.50
C SER A 465 -70.82 -53.24 -7.63
N GLY A 466 -71.81 -53.78 -8.36
CA GLY A 466 -72.54 -53.06 -9.40
C GLY A 466 -73.47 -53.97 -10.21
N ASN A 467 -74.76 -53.63 -10.23
CA ASN A 467 -75.89 -54.17 -11.00
C ASN A 467 -75.75 -55.57 -11.63
N PHE A 468 -76.16 -56.59 -10.88
CA PHE A 468 -76.76 -57.79 -11.44
C PHE A 468 -78.28 -57.72 -11.22
N GLY A 469 -79.06 -57.81 -12.29
CA GLY A 469 -80.51 -57.90 -12.22
C GLY A 469 -80.93 -59.16 -11.45
N ILE A 470 -81.69 -58.96 -10.38
CA ILE A 470 -82.54 -59.98 -9.75
C ILE A 470 -83.93 -59.36 -9.68
N ASP A 471 -84.76 -59.80 -10.61
CA ASP A 471 -86.20 -59.61 -10.70
C ASP A 471 -86.84 -60.65 -9.77
N ASP A 472 -87.20 -60.25 -8.54
CA ASP A 472 -88.19 -60.96 -7.70
C ASP A 472 -88.45 -60.14 -6.42
N LEU A 473 -89.55 -59.39 -6.40
CA LEU A 473 -90.55 -59.37 -5.31
C LEU A 473 -91.67 -58.38 -5.65
N ASN A 474 -92.62 -58.94 -6.38
CA ASN A 474 -93.94 -58.41 -6.71
C ASN A 474 -94.83 -58.51 -5.45
N ASP A 475 -95.22 -57.38 -4.84
CA ASP A 475 -96.25 -57.32 -3.79
C ASP A 475 -97.49 -56.51 -4.24
N GLY A 476 -98.07 -56.88 -5.38
CA GLY A 476 -99.53 -57.11 -5.45
C GLY A 476 -100.51 -55.97 -5.12
N ARG A 477 -100.18 -54.68 -5.27
CA ARG A 477 -101.19 -53.59 -5.34
C ARG A 477 -101.07 -52.83 -6.67
N ALA A 478 -101.69 -53.39 -7.71
CA ALA A 478 -101.57 -53.00 -9.10
C ALA A 478 -102.31 -51.71 -9.54
N ILE A 479 -102.38 -50.66 -8.71
CA ILE A 479 -102.82 -49.32 -9.17
C ILE A 479 -102.05 -48.14 -8.55
N SER A 480 -101.06 -48.38 -7.68
CA SER A 480 -100.19 -47.32 -7.18
C SER A 480 -98.72 -47.70 -7.35
N SER A 481 -97.88 -46.76 -7.78
CA SER A 481 -96.41 -46.95 -7.88
C SER A 481 -95.73 -46.99 -6.49
N SER A 482 -96.47 -47.39 -5.46
CA SER A 482 -96.05 -47.43 -4.07
C SER A 482 -95.52 -48.84 -3.72
N VAL A 483 -94.48 -48.92 -2.88
CA VAL A 483 -93.86 -50.17 -2.42
C VAL A 483 -94.14 -50.35 -0.92
N PHE A 484 -94.83 -51.42 -0.50
CA PHE A 484 -95.28 -51.60 0.88
C PHE A 484 -94.89 -52.98 1.46
N LEU A 485 -93.71 -53.09 2.09
CA LEU A 485 -93.29 -54.33 2.75
C LEU A 485 -93.50 -54.32 4.27
N GLY A 486 -94.52 -55.01 4.76
CA GLY A 486 -94.72 -55.23 6.20
C GLY A 486 -96.20 -55.31 6.59
N ASP A 487 -96.48 -55.79 7.80
CA ASP A 487 -97.85 -55.99 8.27
C ASP A 487 -98.56 -54.64 8.52
N GLU A 488 -99.73 -54.42 7.90
CA GLU A 488 -100.46 -53.14 7.84
C GLU A 488 -99.66 -51.94 7.28
N ALA A 489 -98.55 -52.15 6.57
CA ALA A 489 -97.86 -51.09 5.81
C ALA A 489 -98.76 -50.56 4.68
N GLY A 490 -99.00 -49.24 4.64
CA GLY A 490 -99.98 -48.65 3.70
C GLY A 490 -101.41 -49.16 3.90
N GLY A 491 -101.76 -49.58 5.13
CA GLY A 491 -103.00 -50.31 5.44
C GLY A 491 -104.30 -49.62 4.99
N ASN A 492 -104.33 -48.29 5.03
CA ASN A 492 -105.44 -47.40 4.63
C ASN A 492 -105.06 -46.46 3.46
N ASP A 493 -104.03 -46.80 2.67
CA ASP A 493 -103.74 -46.13 1.40
C ASP A 493 -105.01 -46.10 0.53
N ASP A 494 -105.36 -44.93 0.00
CA ASP A 494 -106.61 -44.66 -0.71
C ASP A 494 -106.62 -45.21 -2.16
N GLY A 495 -105.52 -45.83 -2.58
CA GLY A 495 -105.40 -46.54 -3.85
C GLY A 495 -105.13 -45.62 -5.06
N THR A 496 -104.75 -44.36 -4.84
CA THR A 496 -104.27 -43.45 -5.90
C THR A 496 -102.76 -43.65 -6.17
N ASP A 497 -102.23 -43.13 -7.28
CA ASP A 497 -100.82 -43.32 -7.70
C ASP A 497 -99.81 -42.49 -6.86
N ASN A 498 -99.79 -42.76 -5.56
CA ASN A 498 -99.12 -41.91 -4.58
C ASN A 498 -97.60 -42.13 -4.53
N LYS A 499 -97.01 -43.16 -5.16
CA LYS A 499 -95.54 -43.40 -5.21
C LYS A 499 -94.85 -43.45 -3.83
N ASN A 500 -95.55 -43.93 -2.80
CA ASN A 500 -95.04 -44.04 -1.44
C ASN A 500 -94.20 -45.31 -1.25
N THR A 501 -93.16 -45.30 -0.41
CA THR A 501 -92.38 -46.50 -0.08
C THR A 501 -92.47 -46.74 1.43
N ALA A 502 -93.21 -47.75 1.90
CA ALA A 502 -93.28 -48.11 3.33
C ALA A 502 -92.70 -49.50 3.61
N VAL A 503 -91.88 -49.65 4.65
CA VAL A 503 -91.38 -50.97 5.11
C VAL A 503 -91.44 -51.07 6.64
N GLY A 504 -92.25 -51.99 7.18
CA GLY A 504 -92.43 -52.19 8.62
C GLY A 504 -93.89 -52.42 9.05
N TYR A 505 -94.14 -52.56 10.36
CA TYR A 505 -95.48 -52.74 10.91
C TYR A 505 -96.23 -51.40 11.03
N GLN A 506 -97.44 -51.27 10.49
CA GLN A 506 -98.27 -50.04 10.51
C GLN A 506 -97.56 -48.78 10.00
N THR A 507 -96.61 -48.94 9.09
CA THR A 507 -95.85 -47.85 8.49
C THR A 507 -96.67 -47.16 7.39
N LEU A 508 -96.77 -45.83 7.40
CA LEU A 508 -97.66 -45.06 6.50
C LEU A 508 -99.10 -45.61 6.48
N LYS A 509 -99.59 -46.09 7.63
CA LYS A 509 -100.88 -46.78 7.71
C LYS A 509 -102.03 -45.93 7.16
N ASP A 510 -102.10 -44.65 7.49
CA ASP A 510 -103.20 -43.75 7.13
C ASP A 510 -102.89 -42.81 5.94
N ALA A 511 -101.76 -43.04 5.23
CA ALA A 511 -101.21 -42.12 4.24
C ALA A 511 -102.01 -42.05 2.94
N THR A 512 -102.45 -40.85 2.58
CA THR A 512 -103.09 -40.49 1.29
C THR A 512 -102.29 -39.46 0.48
N GLY A 513 -101.14 -38.99 0.98
CA GLY A 513 -100.23 -38.07 0.29
C GLY A 513 -99.19 -38.79 -0.58
N GLU A 514 -98.58 -38.09 -1.53
CA GLU A 514 -97.68 -38.63 -2.55
C GLU A 514 -96.17 -38.52 -2.19
N LEU A 515 -95.36 -39.46 -2.68
CA LEU A 515 -93.89 -39.52 -2.65
C LEU A 515 -93.27 -39.55 -1.25
N ASN A 516 -93.95 -40.19 -0.30
CA ASN A 516 -93.47 -40.41 1.07
C ASN A 516 -92.68 -41.72 1.19
N ILE A 517 -91.56 -41.71 1.91
CA ILE A 517 -90.74 -42.90 2.22
C ILE A 517 -90.76 -43.13 3.72
N ALA A 518 -91.21 -44.29 4.22
CA ALA A 518 -91.21 -44.58 5.64
C ALA A 518 -90.72 -45.99 5.96
N PHE A 519 -89.86 -46.14 6.96
CA PHE A 519 -89.31 -47.44 7.36
C PHE A 519 -89.35 -47.60 8.89
N GLY A 520 -90.03 -48.62 9.42
CA GLY A 520 -90.06 -48.93 10.85
C GLY A 520 -91.47 -49.08 11.45
N TYR A 521 -91.55 -49.57 12.69
CA TYR A 521 -92.81 -49.78 13.42
C TYR A 521 -93.57 -48.45 13.64
N GLN A 522 -94.76 -48.29 13.07
CA GLN A 522 -95.60 -47.09 13.18
C GLN A 522 -94.97 -45.78 12.66
N ALA A 523 -93.99 -45.85 11.77
CA ALA A 523 -93.42 -44.64 11.17
C ALA A 523 -94.44 -43.96 10.22
N ALA A 524 -94.64 -42.66 10.37
CA ALA A 524 -95.65 -41.85 9.67
C ALA A 524 -97.07 -42.46 9.71
N GLN A 525 -97.41 -43.14 10.80
CA GLN A 525 -98.65 -43.92 10.91
C GLN A 525 -99.92 -43.12 10.63
N GLU A 526 -100.05 -41.93 11.22
CA GLU A 526 -101.25 -41.09 11.14
C GLU A 526 -101.16 -39.98 10.05
N MET A 527 -100.19 -40.07 9.15
CA MET A 527 -100.07 -39.11 8.05
C MET A 527 -101.24 -39.29 7.09
N THR A 528 -101.91 -38.22 6.68
CA THR A 528 -103.03 -38.27 5.73
C THR A 528 -102.68 -37.51 4.45
N THR A 529 -102.55 -36.18 4.47
CA THR A 529 -102.43 -35.35 3.26
C THR A 529 -101.01 -34.83 2.95
N GLY A 530 -99.99 -35.20 3.74
CA GLY A 530 -98.62 -34.70 3.58
C GLY A 530 -97.84 -35.37 2.44
N ASN A 531 -97.14 -34.58 1.62
CA ASN A 531 -96.37 -35.06 0.47
C ASN A 531 -94.84 -34.96 0.70
N TYR A 532 -94.05 -35.80 0.02
CA TYR A 532 -92.57 -35.75 -0.02
C TYR A 532 -91.84 -35.92 1.32
N ASN A 533 -92.39 -36.68 2.27
CA ASN A 533 -91.77 -36.91 3.57
C ASN A 533 -90.93 -38.19 3.62
N ILE A 534 -89.82 -38.18 4.38
CA ILE A 534 -89.02 -39.35 4.72
C ILE A 534 -89.17 -39.60 6.22
N ALA A 535 -89.56 -40.81 6.66
CA ALA A 535 -89.80 -41.17 8.06
C ALA A 535 -89.20 -42.54 8.41
N ILE A 536 -87.98 -42.58 8.94
CA ILE A 536 -87.23 -43.83 9.17
C ILE A 536 -86.97 -44.03 10.66
N GLY A 537 -87.62 -44.99 11.31
CA GLY A 537 -87.52 -45.28 12.74
C GLY A 537 -88.89 -45.58 13.35
N ALA A 538 -88.95 -46.25 14.51
CA ALA A 538 -90.24 -46.57 15.11
C ALA A 538 -90.95 -45.29 15.63
N SER A 539 -92.21 -45.10 15.26
CA SER A 539 -93.03 -43.90 15.52
C SER A 539 -92.43 -42.59 14.99
N ALA A 540 -91.44 -42.65 14.07
CA ALA A 540 -90.88 -41.47 13.42
C ALA A 540 -91.97 -40.74 12.62
N ASN A 541 -92.12 -39.42 12.78
CA ASN A 541 -93.15 -38.61 12.13
C ASN A 541 -94.59 -39.11 12.36
N GLY A 542 -94.82 -39.89 13.42
CA GLY A 542 -96.00 -40.76 13.56
C GLY A 542 -97.36 -40.05 13.68
N ASN A 543 -97.40 -38.77 14.08
CA ASN A 543 -98.65 -38.00 14.27
C ASN A 543 -98.74 -36.74 13.36
N ASN A 544 -97.96 -36.68 12.28
CA ASN A 544 -97.99 -35.54 11.36
C ASN A 544 -99.05 -35.76 10.28
N LEU A 545 -100.23 -35.18 10.44
CA LEU A 545 -101.40 -35.38 9.57
C LEU A 545 -101.19 -34.80 8.16
N GLY A 546 -100.58 -33.61 8.02
CA GLY A 546 -100.56 -32.87 6.75
C GLY A 546 -99.26 -32.16 6.37
N GLY A 547 -98.19 -32.29 7.17
CA GLY A 547 -96.90 -31.64 6.87
C GLY A 547 -96.19 -32.23 5.64
N GLU A 548 -95.49 -31.38 4.88
CA GLU A 548 -94.80 -31.77 3.63
C GLU A 548 -93.27 -31.58 3.71
N LYS A 549 -92.52 -32.31 2.87
CA LYS A 549 -91.06 -32.15 2.67
C LYS A 549 -90.19 -32.32 3.92
N ASN A 550 -90.61 -33.16 4.87
CA ASN A 550 -89.80 -33.44 6.06
C ASN A 550 -88.86 -34.64 5.84
N VAL A 551 -87.67 -34.61 6.45
CA VAL A 551 -86.75 -35.75 6.53
C VAL A 551 -86.53 -36.10 8.00
N ILE A 552 -87.21 -37.14 8.47
CA ILE A 552 -87.27 -37.54 9.88
C ILE A 552 -86.71 -38.96 10.03
N ILE A 553 -85.62 -39.12 10.76
CA ILE A 553 -84.89 -40.38 10.88
C ILE A 553 -84.54 -40.63 12.35
N GLY A 554 -85.23 -41.52 13.04
CA GLY A 554 -84.98 -41.89 14.45
C GLY A 554 -86.24 -42.38 15.16
N ASN A 555 -86.08 -43.21 16.21
CA ASN A 555 -87.23 -43.64 17.02
C ASN A 555 -87.84 -42.44 17.76
N ASN A 556 -89.16 -42.24 17.65
CA ASN A 556 -89.91 -41.06 18.15
C ASN A 556 -89.45 -39.69 17.62
N ALA A 557 -88.60 -39.64 16.58
CA ALA A 557 -88.21 -38.37 15.97
C ALA A 557 -89.43 -37.71 15.32
N GLY A 558 -89.62 -36.40 15.51
CA GLY A 558 -90.77 -35.65 14.99
C GLY A 558 -92.13 -36.23 15.41
N PHE A 559 -92.24 -36.78 16.62
CA PHE A 559 -93.49 -37.31 17.17
C PHE A 559 -94.10 -36.33 18.18
N ARG A 560 -95.44 -36.32 18.27
CA ARG A 560 -96.28 -35.42 19.09
C ARG A 560 -96.25 -33.94 18.68
N PHE A 561 -96.42 -33.63 17.40
CA PHE A 561 -96.77 -32.26 16.99
C PHE A 561 -98.15 -31.87 17.51
N SER A 562 -98.31 -30.67 18.06
CA SER A 562 -99.61 -30.12 18.48
C SER A 562 -100.41 -29.62 17.27
N ASP A 563 -99.70 -29.07 16.27
CA ASP A 563 -100.31 -28.44 15.09
C ASP A 563 -100.46 -29.40 13.90
N HIS A 564 -99.85 -30.59 14.00
CA HIS A 564 -99.95 -31.73 13.06
C HIS A 564 -99.69 -31.41 11.56
N ASN A 565 -99.08 -30.26 11.23
CA ASN A 565 -98.85 -29.77 9.86
C ASN A 565 -97.42 -29.27 9.61
N ASN A 566 -96.46 -29.78 10.37
CA ASN A 566 -95.08 -29.26 10.36
C ASN A 566 -94.38 -29.67 9.06
N SER A 567 -93.83 -28.70 8.33
CA SER A 567 -93.28 -28.86 6.98
C SER A 567 -91.85 -28.36 6.84
N GLY A 568 -91.07 -28.97 5.95
CA GLY A 568 -89.70 -28.57 5.61
C GLY A 568 -88.64 -28.86 6.68
N ASN A 569 -88.92 -29.75 7.64
CA ASN A 569 -87.99 -30.03 8.73
C ASN A 569 -87.06 -31.21 8.43
N ILE A 570 -85.84 -31.19 8.95
CA ILE A 570 -84.90 -32.32 8.95
C ILE A 570 -84.59 -32.72 10.40
N PHE A 571 -85.11 -33.84 10.90
CA PHE A 571 -84.91 -34.32 12.27
C PHE A 571 -84.23 -35.69 12.29
N ILE A 572 -83.02 -35.80 12.84
CA ILE A 572 -82.22 -37.03 12.78
C ILE A 572 -81.72 -37.45 14.17
N GLY A 573 -82.21 -38.60 14.66
CA GLY A 573 -81.82 -39.37 15.85
C GLY A 573 -82.96 -39.59 16.86
N TYR A 574 -82.72 -40.34 17.95
CA TYR A 574 -83.77 -40.73 18.92
C TYR A 574 -84.47 -39.52 19.53
N SER A 575 -85.79 -39.39 19.35
CA SER A 575 -86.63 -38.29 19.80
C SER A 575 -86.25 -36.88 19.30
N ALA A 576 -85.45 -36.76 18.24
CA ALA A 576 -85.11 -35.46 17.65
C ALA A 576 -86.37 -34.72 17.19
N GLY A 577 -86.55 -33.46 17.61
CA GLY A 577 -87.73 -32.65 17.25
C GLY A 577 -89.05 -33.13 17.87
N PHE A 578 -89.00 -33.97 18.90
CA PHE A 578 -90.19 -34.38 19.66
C PHE A 578 -90.91 -33.16 20.25
N ASN A 579 -92.23 -33.07 20.05
CA ASN A 579 -93.07 -31.96 20.55
C ASN A 579 -92.61 -30.56 20.11
N THR A 580 -92.07 -30.44 18.89
CA THR A 580 -91.62 -29.16 18.31
C THR A 580 -92.58 -28.73 17.21
N ASP A 581 -93.34 -27.65 17.44
CA ASP A 581 -94.28 -27.07 16.46
C ASP A 581 -93.63 -25.94 15.66
N ALA A 582 -92.79 -26.31 14.69
CA ALA A 582 -92.12 -25.36 13.80
C ALA A 582 -91.88 -25.94 12.40
N ASN A 583 -91.81 -25.05 11.41
CA ASN A 583 -91.46 -25.38 10.02
C ASN A 583 -90.00 -25.01 9.74
N ASN A 584 -89.42 -25.64 8.71
CA ASN A 584 -88.11 -25.28 8.17
C ASN A 584 -86.96 -25.37 9.19
N LYS A 585 -86.99 -26.32 10.12
CA LYS A 585 -85.94 -26.55 11.13
C LYS A 585 -85.09 -27.78 10.82
N LEU A 586 -83.79 -27.70 11.10
CA LEU A 586 -82.88 -28.84 11.15
C LEU A 586 -82.63 -29.18 12.61
N PHE A 587 -82.82 -30.41 13.09
CA PHE A 587 -82.29 -30.92 14.37
C PHE A 587 -81.59 -32.27 14.14
N ILE A 588 -80.36 -32.44 14.63
CA ILE A 588 -79.66 -33.73 14.68
C ILE A 588 -79.21 -33.96 16.13
N GLU A 589 -79.83 -34.93 16.80
CA GLU A 589 -79.60 -35.26 18.21
C GLU A 589 -80.13 -36.67 18.56
N ASN A 590 -79.80 -37.20 19.74
CA ASN A 590 -80.29 -38.50 20.21
C ASN A 590 -81.08 -38.38 21.53
N SER A 591 -81.80 -37.26 21.72
CA SER A 591 -82.65 -36.98 22.87
C SER A 591 -83.85 -36.09 22.49
N SER A 592 -84.77 -35.81 23.43
CA SER A 592 -85.85 -34.84 23.25
C SER A 592 -85.47 -33.45 23.78
N SER A 593 -84.24 -32.99 23.52
CA SER A 593 -83.72 -31.74 24.09
C SER A 593 -84.27 -30.53 23.34
N SER A 594 -84.51 -29.42 24.04
CA SER A 594 -84.79 -28.12 23.39
C SER A 594 -83.53 -27.46 22.80
N THR A 595 -82.35 -28.06 23.01
CA THR A 595 -81.05 -27.64 22.49
C THR A 595 -80.34 -28.86 21.90
N PRO A 596 -80.63 -29.25 20.64
CA PRO A 596 -80.06 -30.43 20.00
C PRO A 596 -78.57 -30.23 19.63
N LEU A 597 -77.83 -31.31 19.37
CA LEU A 597 -76.40 -31.26 19.05
C LEU A 597 -76.09 -30.42 17.81
N ILE A 598 -76.89 -30.57 16.74
CA ILE A 598 -76.89 -29.68 15.57
C ILE A 598 -78.32 -29.18 15.41
N TRP A 599 -78.53 -27.87 15.28
CA TRP A 599 -79.79 -27.31 14.82
C TRP A 599 -79.64 -26.26 13.74
N GLY A 600 -80.73 -25.94 13.06
CA GLY A 600 -80.75 -24.86 12.08
C GLY A 600 -82.15 -24.36 11.82
N ASP A 601 -82.20 -23.19 11.21
CA ASP A 601 -83.41 -22.54 10.73
C ASP A 601 -83.20 -22.25 9.24
N PHE A 602 -83.80 -23.07 8.38
CA PHE A 602 -83.68 -22.97 6.92
C PHE A 602 -84.32 -21.69 6.37
N GLU A 603 -85.26 -21.06 7.07
CA GLU A 603 -85.76 -19.74 6.66
C GLU A 603 -84.75 -18.61 6.89
N LYS A 604 -83.77 -18.85 7.76
CA LYS A 604 -82.72 -17.89 8.10
C LYS A 604 -81.35 -18.28 7.52
N ASP A 605 -81.30 -19.31 6.66
CA ASP A 605 -80.07 -19.91 6.14
C ASP A 605 -79.02 -20.18 7.25
N SER A 606 -79.47 -20.68 8.41
CA SER A 606 -78.60 -20.81 9.60
C SER A 606 -78.51 -22.25 10.11
N VAL A 607 -77.29 -22.70 10.46
CA VAL A 607 -77.01 -23.96 11.17
C VAL A 607 -76.05 -23.66 12.35
N VAL A 608 -76.36 -24.20 13.52
CA VAL A 608 -75.69 -24.02 14.81
C VAL A 608 -75.42 -25.41 15.42
N ILE A 609 -74.23 -25.63 15.98
CA ILE A 609 -73.84 -26.87 16.64
C ILE A 609 -73.67 -26.57 18.15
N ASN A 610 -74.51 -27.16 19.01
CA ASN A 610 -74.53 -26.87 20.46
C ASN A 610 -73.52 -27.71 21.27
N GLY A 611 -72.67 -28.51 20.62
CA GLY A 611 -71.54 -29.23 21.22
C GLY A 611 -70.22 -28.94 20.50
N ASP A 612 -69.11 -29.45 21.02
CA ASP A 612 -67.82 -29.34 20.32
C ASP A 612 -67.93 -30.00 18.93
N PHE A 613 -67.58 -29.27 17.87
CA PHE A 613 -67.44 -29.84 16.53
C PHE A 613 -66.19 -30.73 16.51
N GLY A 614 -66.37 -31.98 16.93
CA GLY A 614 -65.30 -32.98 17.01
C GLY A 614 -64.78 -33.38 15.63
N ILE A 615 -63.85 -32.60 15.08
CA ILE A 615 -62.80 -33.15 14.23
C ILE A 615 -62.00 -34.07 15.16
N THR A 616 -62.30 -35.38 15.13
CA THR A 616 -61.62 -36.37 15.97
C THR A 616 -60.27 -36.69 15.38
N GLY A 617 -59.39 -35.77 15.71
CA GLY A 617 -57.95 -35.71 15.51
C GLY A 617 -57.64 -34.31 16.00
N GLU A 618 -56.76 -34.15 16.99
CA GLU A 618 -56.38 -32.85 17.53
C GLU A 618 -56.04 -31.85 16.40
N TRP A 619 -57.03 -31.08 15.94
CA TRP A 619 -56.91 -30.05 14.93
C TRP A 619 -57.15 -28.73 15.63
N THR A 620 -56.10 -28.26 16.31
CA THR A 620 -55.97 -26.89 16.83
C THR A 620 -55.39 -25.95 15.77
N GLY A 621 -55.79 -26.12 14.50
CA GLY A 621 -55.33 -25.22 13.45
C GLY A 621 -55.93 -25.57 12.11
N LEU A 622 -56.28 -24.53 11.35
CA LEU A 622 -56.98 -24.52 10.06
C LEU A 622 -58.51 -24.49 10.15
N GLY A 623 -59.02 -23.57 10.97
CA GLY A 623 -60.17 -22.78 10.56
C GLY A 623 -59.68 -21.66 9.64
N LEU A 624 -60.25 -21.53 8.44
CA LEU A 624 -60.12 -20.34 7.58
C LEU A 624 -60.85 -19.11 8.17
N ASP A 625 -60.95 -19.02 9.51
CA ASP A 625 -61.59 -17.96 10.29
C ASP A 625 -60.57 -17.18 11.18
N ASP A 626 -59.27 -17.52 11.11
CA ASP A 626 -58.21 -16.80 11.84
C ASP A 626 -57.78 -15.47 11.19
N LEU A 627 -58.68 -14.78 10.46
CA LEU A 627 -58.49 -13.36 10.14
C LEU A 627 -59.03 -12.43 11.24
N TRP A 628 -59.70 -12.96 12.27
CA TRP A 628 -60.14 -12.12 13.38
C TRP A 628 -60.26 -12.88 14.72
N ASN A 629 -59.23 -12.80 15.56
CA ASN A 629 -59.42 -12.84 17.00
C ASN A 629 -58.69 -11.68 17.70
N GLY A 630 -59.45 -10.63 17.97
CA GLY A 630 -58.99 -9.56 18.84
C GLY A 630 -58.70 -10.08 20.26
N ARG A 631 -57.46 -9.92 20.68
CA ARG A 631 -57.14 -9.40 22.03
C ARG A 631 -56.21 -8.21 21.82
N TYR A 632 -56.77 -7.00 21.90
CA TYR A 632 -56.06 -5.70 21.94
C TYR A 632 -55.03 -5.35 20.84
N ASN A 633 -54.80 -6.24 19.88
CA ASN A 633 -53.66 -6.18 18.96
C ASN A 633 -54.14 -6.00 17.51
N TYR A 634 -54.04 -4.78 17.00
CA TYR A 634 -54.33 -4.41 15.62
C TYR A 634 -53.28 -4.99 14.67
N GLY A 635 -53.72 -5.78 13.68
CA GLY A 635 -52.90 -6.17 12.53
C GLY A 635 -51.89 -7.29 12.73
N SER A 636 -51.97 -8.06 13.83
CA SER A 636 -51.09 -9.21 14.08
C SER A 636 -51.66 -10.54 13.54
N VAL A 637 -50.80 -11.49 13.14
CA VAL A 637 -51.15 -12.83 12.63
C VAL A 637 -50.39 -13.90 13.43
N PHE A 638 -51.09 -14.86 14.04
CA PHE A 638 -50.49 -15.95 14.80
C PHE A 638 -50.96 -17.32 14.31
N LEU A 639 -50.03 -18.23 14.01
CA LEU A 639 -50.29 -19.57 13.47
C LEU A 639 -49.47 -20.62 14.22
N GLY A 640 -50.08 -21.37 15.13
CA GLY A 640 -49.40 -22.44 15.87
C GLY A 640 -49.92 -22.61 17.29
N ARG A 641 -49.70 -23.78 17.88
CA ARG A 641 -50.11 -24.06 19.27
C ARG A 641 -49.45 -23.02 20.19
N THR A 642 -50.26 -22.31 20.98
CA THR A 642 -49.82 -21.29 21.96
C THR A 642 -49.02 -20.10 21.38
N ALA A 643 -49.09 -19.85 20.07
CA ALA A 643 -48.52 -18.66 19.46
C ALA A 643 -49.28 -17.39 19.91
N GLY A 644 -48.56 -16.39 20.42
CA GLY A 644 -49.16 -15.13 20.91
C GLY A 644 -50.03 -15.25 22.18
N GLU A 645 -49.99 -16.36 22.92
CA GLU A 645 -50.95 -16.65 24.00
C GLU A 645 -50.99 -15.63 25.15
N ASN A 646 -49.88 -14.91 25.42
CA ASN A 646 -49.82 -13.81 26.40
C ASN A 646 -49.41 -12.47 25.76
N ASP A 647 -49.92 -12.18 24.57
CA ASP A 647 -49.71 -10.88 23.92
C ASP A 647 -50.69 -9.80 24.46
N TYR A 648 -50.18 -8.67 24.98
CA TYR A 648 -50.96 -7.66 25.73
C TYR A 648 -50.67 -6.19 25.30
N GLY A 649 -51.11 -5.79 24.09
CA GLY A 649 -50.94 -4.40 23.61
C GLY A 649 -49.93 -4.25 22.45
N ALA A 650 -49.54 -5.37 21.86
CA ALA A 650 -48.53 -5.47 20.83
C ALA A 650 -49.14 -5.65 19.42
N ASN A 651 -48.89 -4.68 18.54
CA ASN A 651 -49.56 -4.58 17.23
C ASN A 651 -48.66 -4.98 16.06
N TYR A 652 -49.26 -5.40 14.94
CA TYR A 652 -48.60 -5.68 13.65
C TYR A 652 -47.53 -6.79 13.67
N ASN A 653 -47.70 -7.83 14.49
CA ASN A 653 -46.74 -8.93 14.63
C ASN A 653 -47.12 -10.15 13.77
N VAL A 654 -46.13 -10.96 13.36
CA VAL A 654 -46.35 -12.25 12.69
C VAL A 654 -45.69 -13.37 13.48
N GLY A 655 -46.46 -14.27 14.08
CA GLY A 655 -45.95 -15.46 14.77
C GLY A 655 -46.38 -16.75 14.07
N VAL A 656 -45.46 -17.64 13.72
CA VAL A 656 -45.74 -18.94 13.09
C VAL A 656 -44.91 -20.03 13.77
N GLY A 657 -45.55 -20.92 14.52
CA GLY A 657 -44.89 -22.03 15.23
C GLY A 657 -45.35 -22.19 16.68
N ASP A 658 -45.08 -23.36 17.25
CA ASP A 658 -45.40 -23.68 18.64
C ASP A 658 -44.73 -22.71 19.63
N SER A 659 -45.53 -21.98 20.41
CA SER A 659 -45.09 -20.94 21.35
C SER A 659 -44.23 -19.82 20.73
N SER A 660 -44.39 -19.52 19.44
CA SER A 660 -43.80 -18.29 18.88
C SER A 660 -44.44 -17.06 19.51
N MET A 661 -43.65 -16.08 19.96
CA MET A 661 -44.15 -14.85 20.61
C MET A 661 -45.04 -15.08 21.84
N TYR A 662 -44.76 -16.12 22.63
CA TYR A 662 -45.61 -16.54 23.75
C TYR A 662 -45.90 -15.45 24.80
N ALA A 663 -44.96 -14.54 25.08
CA ALA A 663 -45.06 -13.57 26.19
C ALA A 663 -45.03 -12.07 25.78
N ASN A 664 -45.37 -11.74 24.53
CA ASN A 664 -45.19 -10.40 23.95
C ASN A 664 -46.09 -9.30 24.54
N ILE A 665 -45.66 -8.58 25.58
CA ILE A 665 -46.53 -7.53 26.19
C ILE A 665 -46.68 -6.31 25.26
N ASP A 666 -45.59 -5.61 24.94
CA ASP A 666 -45.62 -4.33 24.19
C ASP A 666 -44.77 -4.34 22.89
N GLY A 667 -44.43 -5.50 22.33
CA GLY A 667 -43.56 -5.58 21.14
C GLY A 667 -44.26 -5.42 19.78
N TRP A 668 -43.85 -4.49 18.93
CA TRP A 668 -44.56 -4.14 17.67
C TRP A 668 -43.74 -4.51 16.43
N TYR A 669 -44.41 -4.78 15.31
CA TYR A 669 -43.80 -5.08 13.98
C TYR A 669 -42.78 -6.22 14.00
N CYS A 670 -42.94 -7.19 14.89
CA CYS A 670 -42.03 -8.32 15.01
C CYS A 670 -42.47 -9.48 14.11
N VAL A 671 -41.52 -10.34 13.70
CA VAL A 671 -41.75 -11.58 12.97
C VAL A 671 -41.09 -12.72 13.75
N ALA A 672 -41.82 -13.79 14.06
CA ALA A 672 -41.33 -14.98 14.74
C ALA A 672 -41.79 -16.23 13.98
N VAL A 673 -40.87 -16.99 13.38
CA VAL A 673 -41.18 -18.21 12.64
C VAL A 673 -40.33 -19.37 13.19
N GLY A 674 -40.96 -20.32 13.85
CA GLY A 674 -40.30 -21.47 14.48
C GLY A 674 -40.77 -21.69 15.92
N LYS A 675 -40.49 -22.88 16.44
CA LYS A 675 -40.84 -23.24 17.82
C LYS A 675 -40.07 -22.37 18.82
N ASN A 676 -40.78 -21.79 19.80
CA ASN A 676 -40.21 -20.87 20.81
C ASN A 676 -39.41 -19.69 20.22
N ALA A 677 -39.68 -19.29 18.96
CA ALA A 677 -39.08 -18.08 18.40
C ALA A 677 -39.65 -16.85 19.12
N LEU A 678 -38.77 -15.92 19.55
CA LEU A 678 -39.16 -14.70 20.26
C LEU A 678 -40.01 -14.95 21.54
N TYR A 679 -39.71 -16.01 22.29
CA TYR A 679 -40.59 -16.54 23.34
C TYR A 679 -40.85 -15.60 24.54
N LYS A 680 -39.86 -14.83 25.00
CA LYS A 680 -39.94 -14.03 26.25
C LYS A 680 -40.11 -12.51 26.08
N LEU A 681 -40.26 -11.99 24.86
CA LEU A 681 -40.23 -10.55 24.62
C LEU A 681 -41.29 -9.85 25.48
N THR A 682 -40.92 -8.88 26.31
CA THR A 682 -41.89 -8.06 27.08
C THR A 682 -42.07 -6.68 26.45
N SER A 683 -41.03 -6.08 25.87
CA SER A 683 -41.13 -4.82 25.11
C SER A 683 -40.08 -4.76 24.00
N GLY A 684 -40.38 -4.18 22.83
CA GLY A 684 -39.39 -4.06 21.75
C GLY A 684 -39.96 -3.93 20.35
N LEU A 685 -39.27 -3.22 19.46
CA LEU A 685 -39.79 -2.86 18.14
C LEU A 685 -39.02 -3.57 17.02
N GLY A 686 -39.72 -4.13 16.03
CA GLY A 686 -39.14 -4.50 14.74
C GLY A 686 -38.18 -5.70 14.75
N ASN A 687 -38.42 -6.69 15.60
CA ASN A 687 -37.53 -7.86 15.73
C ASN A 687 -37.94 -9.00 14.77
N THR A 688 -36.97 -9.65 14.12
CA THR A 688 -37.19 -10.82 13.25
C THR A 688 -36.49 -12.05 13.84
N ALA A 689 -37.24 -13.08 14.25
CA ALA A 689 -36.74 -14.37 14.75
C ALA A 689 -37.21 -15.51 13.84
N ILE A 690 -36.31 -16.19 13.13
CA ILE A 690 -36.65 -17.33 12.27
C ILE A 690 -35.78 -18.53 12.67
N GLY A 691 -36.37 -19.60 13.19
CA GLY A 691 -35.69 -20.81 13.65
C GLY A 691 -36.12 -21.24 15.06
N ASP A 692 -35.97 -22.53 15.38
CA ASP A 692 -36.29 -23.07 16.71
C ASP A 692 -35.41 -22.41 17.79
N ARG A 693 -36.05 -21.86 18.82
CA ARG A 693 -35.46 -21.10 19.92
C ARG A 693 -34.64 -19.86 19.48
N SER A 694 -34.89 -19.31 18.30
CA SER A 694 -34.30 -18.03 17.90
C SER A 694 -34.83 -16.91 18.79
N ILE A 695 -33.94 -16.09 19.35
CA ILE A 695 -34.26 -14.98 20.28
C ILE A 695 -35.15 -15.44 21.46
N MET A 696 -34.79 -16.54 22.12
CA MET A 696 -35.68 -17.18 23.11
C MET A 696 -35.83 -16.40 24.43
N LYS A 697 -34.75 -15.82 24.96
CA LYS A 697 -34.72 -15.23 26.32
C LYS A 697 -34.92 -13.72 26.41
N MET A 698 -35.11 -13.03 25.29
CA MET A 698 -35.15 -11.57 25.26
C MET A 698 -36.34 -11.05 26.03
N THR A 699 -36.10 -10.15 26.99
CA THR A 699 -37.16 -9.47 27.75
C THR A 699 -37.41 -8.08 27.19
N SER A 700 -36.38 -7.34 26.79
CA SER A 700 -36.56 -6.04 26.12
C SER A 700 -35.50 -5.85 25.04
N GLY A 701 -35.84 -5.23 23.91
CA GLY A 701 -34.85 -4.90 22.87
C GLY A 701 -35.46 -4.73 21.48
N SER A 702 -34.86 -3.89 20.65
CA SER A 702 -35.41 -3.49 19.34
C SER A 702 -34.42 -3.72 18.19
N TYR A 703 -34.98 -3.86 16.98
CA TYR A 703 -34.28 -3.97 15.70
C TYR A 703 -33.30 -5.14 15.59
N ILE A 704 -33.69 -6.29 16.15
CA ILE A 704 -32.87 -7.51 16.17
C ILE A 704 -33.29 -8.47 15.08
N THR A 705 -32.33 -9.03 14.36
CA THR A 705 -32.56 -10.11 13.39
C THR A 705 -31.85 -11.39 13.83
N GLY A 706 -32.58 -12.44 14.17
CA GLY A 706 -32.06 -13.77 14.53
C GLY A 706 -32.59 -14.85 13.60
N ILE A 707 -31.76 -15.38 12.71
CA ILE A 707 -32.15 -16.41 11.74
C ILE A 707 -31.25 -17.64 11.92
N GLY A 708 -31.83 -18.77 12.29
CA GLY A 708 -31.13 -20.03 12.54
C GLY A 708 -31.54 -20.69 13.86
N TYR A 709 -31.15 -21.95 14.04
CA TYR A 709 -31.38 -22.67 15.29
C TYR A 709 -30.66 -21.97 16.45
N ALA A 710 -31.40 -21.56 17.48
CA ALA A 710 -30.90 -20.91 18.69
C ALA A 710 -29.98 -19.69 18.43
N ALA A 711 -30.18 -18.97 17.32
CA ALA A 711 -29.54 -17.67 17.12
C ALA A 711 -30.02 -16.68 18.20
N LEU A 712 -29.10 -15.91 18.81
CA LEU A 712 -29.42 -14.94 19.88
C LEU A 712 -30.18 -15.55 21.09
N HIS A 713 -30.01 -16.84 21.36
CA HIS A 713 -30.81 -17.59 22.34
C HIS A 713 -30.86 -16.93 23.73
N ASN A 714 -29.71 -16.48 24.25
CA ASN A 714 -29.62 -15.88 25.58
C ASN A 714 -29.75 -14.36 25.61
N ASN A 715 -29.98 -13.68 24.47
CA ASN A 715 -30.12 -12.23 24.45
C ASN A 715 -31.21 -11.81 25.43
N THR A 716 -30.89 -10.95 26.40
CA THR A 716 -31.87 -10.49 27.42
C THR A 716 -32.33 -9.07 27.14
N ILE A 717 -31.38 -8.15 26.92
CA ILE A 717 -31.65 -6.70 26.79
C ILE A 717 -30.99 -6.07 25.55
N GLY A 718 -30.03 -6.74 24.92
CA GLY A 718 -29.19 -6.10 23.90
C GLY A 718 -29.94 -5.78 22.60
N GLU A 719 -29.62 -4.65 21.97
CA GLU A 719 -30.35 -4.07 20.83
C GLU A 719 -29.54 -4.07 19.52
N GLU A 720 -30.21 -3.89 18.37
CA GLU A 720 -29.59 -3.69 17.05
C GLU A 720 -28.62 -4.82 16.61
N ASN A 721 -28.86 -6.05 17.10
CA ASN A 721 -28.04 -7.21 16.76
C ASN A 721 -28.58 -7.97 15.53
N THR A 722 -27.68 -8.39 14.64
CA THR A 722 -28.00 -9.29 13.52
C THR A 722 -27.25 -10.60 13.68
N ALA A 723 -27.94 -11.72 13.82
CA ALA A 723 -27.39 -13.08 13.91
C ALA A 723 -28.03 -13.98 12.85
N VAL A 724 -27.24 -14.48 11.89
CA VAL A 724 -27.69 -15.38 10.83
C VAL A 724 -26.80 -16.63 10.81
N GLY A 725 -27.30 -17.74 11.33
CA GLY A 725 -26.58 -19.00 11.47
C GLY A 725 -26.98 -19.74 12.74
N SER A 726 -26.79 -21.07 12.74
CA SER A 726 -27.04 -21.87 13.94
C SER A 726 -26.07 -21.46 15.06
N LEU A 727 -26.61 -21.18 16.24
CA LEU A 727 -25.88 -20.74 17.43
C LEU A 727 -25.09 -19.43 17.27
N ALA A 728 -25.40 -18.61 16.25
CA ALA A 728 -24.82 -17.28 16.11
C ALA A 728 -25.27 -16.38 17.28
N LEU A 729 -24.33 -15.67 17.91
CA LEU A 729 -24.58 -14.81 19.08
C LEU A 729 -25.28 -15.51 20.27
N PHE A 730 -25.08 -16.82 20.46
CA PHE A 730 -25.85 -17.65 21.41
C PHE A 730 -25.83 -17.13 22.86
N ALA A 731 -24.67 -16.69 23.38
CA ALA A 731 -24.48 -16.30 24.77
C ALA A 731 -24.75 -14.81 25.06
N ASN A 732 -25.13 -14.00 24.06
CA ASN A 732 -25.30 -12.55 24.23
C ASN A 732 -26.29 -12.28 25.35
N THR A 733 -25.99 -11.40 26.29
CA THR A 733 -26.95 -10.99 27.34
C THR A 733 -27.35 -9.54 27.17
N THR A 734 -26.37 -8.64 27.03
CA THR A 734 -26.55 -7.18 26.97
C THR A 734 -25.71 -6.50 25.90
N GLY A 735 -25.08 -7.28 24.99
CA GLY A 735 -24.24 -6.70 23.95
C GLY A 735 -25.09 -6.10 22.82
N ASP A 736 -24.73 -4.92 22.35
CA ASP A 736 -25.48 -4.16 21.33
C ASP A 736 -24.72 -4.07 20.01
N ASN A 737 -25.44 -3.83 18.91
CA ASN A 737 -24.87 -3.48 17.60
C ASN A 737 -23.91 -4.55 17.01
N ASN A 738 -24.11 -5.82 17.32
CA ASN A 738 -23.27 -6.90 16.79
C ASN A 738 -23.88 -7.53 15.54
N THR A 739 -23.06 -7.80 14.53
CA THR A 739 -23.42 -8.60 13.35
C THR A 739 -22.66 -9.91 13.37
N ALA A 740 -23.36 -11.04 13.31
CA ALA A 740 -22.80 -12.39 13.29
C ALA A 740 -23.45 -13.22 12.18
N ILE A 741 -22.67 -13.63 11.18
CA ILE A 741 -23.16 -14.48 10.08
C ILE A 741 -22.27 -15.71 9.96
N GLY A 742 -22.82 -16.89 10.27
CA GLY A 742 -22.11 -18.16 10.26
C GLY A 742 -22.46 -19.08 11.43
N TYR A 743 -22.05 -20.34 11.33
CA TYR A 743 -22.20 -21.32 12.41
C TYR A 743 -21.30 -20.95 13.60
N GLU A 744 -21.89 -20.79 14.78
CA GLU A 744 -21.21 -20.41 16.04
C GLU A 744 -20.37 -19.10 15.95
N SER A 745 -20.72 -18.16 15.06
CA SER A 745 -20.09 -16.84 15.03
C SER A 745 -20.50 -16.02 16.27
N LEU A 746 -19.54 -15.40 16.95
CA LEU A 746 -19.76 -14.63 18.20
C LEU A 746 -20.47 -15.45 19.32
N HIS A 747 -20.23 -16.76 19.39
CA HIS A 747 -20.95 -17.68 20.28
C HIS A 747 -20.96 -17.28 21.76
N GLU A 748 -19.80 -16.94 22.34
CA GLU A 748 -19.62 -16.65 23.77
C GLU A 748 -19.76 -15.16 24.14
N ASN A 749 -20.19 -14.31 23.20
CA ASN A 749 -20.36 -12.86 23.47
C ASN A 749 -21.35 -12.66 24.60
N LYS A 750 -20.99 -11.94 25.67
CA LYS A 750 -21.91 -11.63 26.78
C LYS A 750 -22.37 -10.18 26.73
N SER A 751 -21.41 -9.26 26.66
CA SER A 751 -21.65 -7.81 26.68
C SER A 751 -20.73 -7.03 25.73
N GLY A 752 -20.05 -7.71 24.80
CA GLY A 752 -19.26 -7.05 23.76
C GLY A 752 -20.16 -6.36 22.74
N ASN A 753 -19.82 -5.15 22.35
CA ASN A 753 -20.63 -4.31 21.46
C ASN A 753 -19.94 -4.07 20.11
N SER A 754 -20.73 -3.75 19.09
CA SER A 754 -20.21 -3.27 17.79
C SER A 754 -19.24 -4.24 17.10
N ASN A 755 -19.38 -5.55 17.32
CA ASN A 755 -18.55 -6.55 16.65
C ASN A 755 -19.19 -7.01 15.33
N SER A 756 -18.38 -7.19 14.30
CA SER A 756 -18.78 -7.70 12.99
C SER A 756 -18.07 -9.03 12.71
N ALA A 757 -18.81 -10.14 12.67
CA ALA A 757 -18.28 -11.49 12.55
C ALA A 757 -18.94 -12.24 11.39
N PHE A 758 -18.15 -12.62 10.37
CA PHE A 758 -18.62 -13.33 9.19
C PHE A 758 -17.76 -14.57 8.97
N GLY A 759 -18.35 -15.76 9.06
CA GLY A 759 -17.67 -17.05 8.87
C GLY A 759 -17.82 -17.99 10.06
N ARG A 760 -17.62 -19.29 9.82
CA ARG A 760 -17.74 -20.33 10.86
C ARG A 760 -16.79 -20.03 12.03
N ARG A 761 -17.33 -19.93 13.25
CA ARG A 761 -16.58 -19.66 14.49
C ARG A 761 -15.74 -18.37 14.51
N SER A 762 -16.07 -17.38 13.67
CA SER A 762 -15.47 -16.05 13.77
C SER A 762 -15.83 -15.41 15.12
N LEU A 763 -14.85 -14.92 15.88
CA LEU A 763 -15.03 -14.35 17.24
C LEU A 763 -15.72 -15.29 18.25
N HIS A 764 -15.53 -16.62 18.12
CA HIS A 764 -16.25 -17.62 18.93
C HIS A 764 -16.18 -17.39 20.44
N ASP A 765 -14.98 -17.21 21.02
CA ASP A 765 -14.76 -17.07 22.47
C ASP A 765 -14.83 -15.61 22.98
N ASN A 766 -15.27 -14.65 22.13
CA ASN A 766 -15.35 -13.23 22.51
C ASN A 766 -16.32 -13.06 23.67
N THR A 767 -15.88 -12.56 24.83
CA THR A 767 -16.78 -12.40 25.98
C THR A 767 -17.24 -10.94 26.16
N THR A 768 -16.29 -10.01 26.18
CA THR A 768 -16.52 -8.56 26.41
C THR A 768 -15.77 -7.66 25.42
N GLY A 769 -14.96 -8.24 24.53
CA GLY A 769 -14.29 -7.51 23.46
C GLY A 769 -15.31 -6.80 22.56
N HIS A 770 -14.98 -5.57 22.14
CA HIS A 770 -15.87 -4.72 21.35
C HIS A 770 -15.14 -4.13 20.14
N SER A 771 -15.93 -3.68 19.17
CA SER A 771 -15.43 -3.00 17.97
C SER A 771 -14.49 -3.86 17.12
N ASN A 772 -14.62 -5.19 17.17
CA ASN A 772 -13.80 -6.10 16.36
C ASN A 772 -14.48 -6.43 15.03
N VAL A 773 -13.69 -6.52 13.95
CA VAL A 773 -14.10 -7.00 12.63
C VAL A 773 -13.42 -8.34 12.37
N ALA A 774 -14.17 -9.38 12.07
CA ALA A 774 -13.70 -10.73 11.82
C ALA A 774 -14.39 -11.31 10.57
N PHE A 775 -13.63 -11.54 9.49
CA PHE A 775 -14.16 -12.08 8.24
C PHE A 775 -13.33 -13.29 7.78
N GLY A 776 -13.90 -14.49 7.84
CA GLY A 776 -13.23 -15.75 7.52
C GLY A 776 -13.46 -16.81 8.61
N SER A 777 -13.23 -18.08 8.26
CA SER A 777 -13.39 -19.18 9.23
C SER A 777 -12.34 -19.07 10.34
N GLU A 778 -12.78 -19.24 11.60
CA GLU A 778 -11.91 -19.24 12.80
C GLU A 778 -11.08 -17.95 12.95
N THR A 779 -11.56 -16.82 12.44
CA THR A 779 -10.93 -15.50 12.65
C THR A 779 -11.17 -15.02 14.07
N LEU A 780 -10.14 -14.53 14.77
CA LEU A 780 -10.25 -14.05 16.16
C LEU A 780 -10.94 -15.05 17.11
N SER A 781 -10.88 -16.36 16.84
CA SER A 781 -11.70 -17.35 17.55
C SER A 781 -11.44 -17.39 19.06
N LYS A 782 -10.21 -17.10 19.51
CA LYS A 782 -9.81 -17.11 20.92
C LYS A 782 -9.75 -15.72 21.57
N ASN A 783 -10.26 -14.70 20.89
CA ASN A 783 -10.41 -13.37 21.46
C ASN A 783 -11.35 -13.45 22.64
N THR A 784 -10.91 -13.09 23.85
CA THR A 784 -11.78 -13.04 25.03
C THR A 784 -12.08 -11.61 25.45
N LEU A 785 -11.05 -10.74 25.44
CA LEU A 785 -11.09 -9.35 25.90
C LEU A 785 -10.63 -8.34 24.86
N GLY A 786 -9.95 -8.77 23.79
CA GLY A 786 -9.34 -7.87 22.80
C GLY A 786 -10.36 -6.99 22.06
N LYS A 787 -9.95 -5.77 21.71
CA LYS A 787 -10.82 -4.70 21.18
C LYS A 787 -10.22 -4.05 19.95
N SER A 788 -11.10 -3.49 19.11
CA SER A 788 -10.71 -2.69 17.94
C SER A 788 -9.78 -3.43 16.97
N ASN A 789 -9.90 -4.77 16.88
CA ASN A 789 -9.09 -5.58 15.99
C ASN A 789 -9.80 -5.79 14.64
N THR A 790 -9.06 -5.80 13.54
CA THR A 790 -9.56 -6.15 12.20
C THR A 790 -8.87 -7.39 11.69
N ALA A 791 -9.59 -8.51 11.59
CA ALA A 791 -9.09 -9.79 11.11
C ALA A 791 -9.85 -10.25 9.85
N VAL A 792 -9.12 -10.47 8.75
CA VAL A 792 -9.69 -10.97 7.49
C VAL A 792 -8.83 -12.12 6.96
N GLY A 793 -9.43 -13.28 6.70
CA GLY A 793 -8.74 -14.48 6.21
C GLY A 793 -8.75 -15.63 7.21
N THR A 794 -8.74 -16.87 6.73
CA THR A 794 -8.86 -18.06 7.60
C THR A 794 -7.75 -18.12 8.65
N PHE A 795 -8.13 -18.33 9.91
CA PHE A 795 -7.24 -18.34 11.09
C PHE A 795 -6.43 -17.04 11.32
N SER A 796 -6.79 -15.92 10.68
CA SER A 796 -6.20 -14.63 11.03
C SER A 796 -6.50 -14.30 12.50
N MET A 797 -5.45 -13.97 13.25
CA MET A 797 -5.50 -13.64 14.67
C MET A 797 -6.18 -14.70 15.57
N PHE A 798 -6.07 -16.00 15.24
CA PHE A 798 -6.79 -17.07 15.94
C PHE A 798 -6.60 -17.06 17.47
N TRP A 799 -5.35 -16.94 17.95
CA TRP A 799 -5.02 -17.00 19.38
C TRP A 799 -5.04 -15.65 20.11
N ASN A 800 -5.47 -14.55 19.46
CA ASN A 800 -5.54 -13.23 20.11
C ASN A 800 -6.40 -13.34 21.35
N ASN A 801 -5.86 -13.15 22.56
CA ASN A 801 -6.62 -13.30 23.80
C ASN A 801 -7.09 -11.93 24.30
N SER A 802 -6.15 -10.98 24.47
CA SER A 802 -6.38 -9.63 24.96
C SER A 802 -5.69 -8.52 24.15
N GLY A 803 -5.05 -8.86 23.02
CA GLY A 803 -4.43 -7.89 22.13
C GLY A 803 -5.46 -6.94 21.52
N ASN A 804 -5.12 -5.65 21.43
CA ASN A 804 -5.99 -4.58 20.95
C ASN A 804 -5.39 -3.87 19.73
N GLU A 805 -6.25 -3.25 18.92
CA GLU A 805 -5.87 -2.37 17.80
C GLU A 805 -4.96 -3.04 16.76
N ASN A 806 -5.09 -4.36 16.58
CA ASN A 806 -4.33 -5.08 15.57
C ASN A 806 -5.14 -5.24 14.28
N THR A 807 -4.45 -5.15 13.15
CA THR A 807 -5.00 -5.45 11.81
C THR A 807 -4.29 -6.68 11.25
N GLY A 808 -4.99 -7.80 11.09
CA GLY A 808 -4.50 -9.03 10.48
C GLY A 808 -5.28 -9.40 9.22
N ILE A 809 -4.70 -9.22 8.03
CA ILE A 809 -5.33 -9.54 6.75
C ILE A 809 -4.49 -10.57 6.00
N GLY A 810 -4.96 -11.81 5.92
CA GLY A 810 -4.25 -12.92 5.29
C GLY A 810 -4.55 -14.24 5.98
N HIS A 811 -4.20 -15.34 5.33
CA HIS A 811 -4.22 -16.64 5.98
C HIS A 811 -3.08 -16.71 7.01
N PHE A 812 -3.42 -17.10 8.25
CA PHE A 812 -2.49 -17.15 9.39
C PHE A 812 -1.77 -15.84 9.77
N SER A 813 -2.22 -14.67 9.31
CA SER A 813 -1.67 -13.39 9.78
C SER A 813 -1.92 -13.23 11.28
N LEU A 814 -0.87 -12.91 12.07
CA LEU A 814 -0.94 -12.76 13.53
C LEU A 814 -1.51 -13.98 14.29
N LEU A 815 -1.38 -15.21 13.75
CA LEU A 815 -2.01 -16.42 14.28
C LEU A 815 -1.83 -16.60 15.80
N ASN A 816 -0.62 -16.41 16.32
CA ASN A 816 -0.27 -16.68 17.71
C ASN A 816 -0.23 -15.43 18.60
N ASN A 817 -0.76 -14.29 18.15
CA ASN A 817 -0.82 -13.07 18.97
C ASN A 817 -1.60 -13.38 20.25
N ASP A 818 -1.09 -13.07 21.43
CA ASP A 818 -1.79 -13.30 22.70
C ASP A 818 -2.23 -11.96 23.29
N SER A 819 -1.27 -11.06 23.54
CA SER A 819 -1.50 -9.73 24.12
C SER A 819 -0.82 -8.58 23.37
N GLY A 820 -0.12 -8.85 22.26
CA GLY A 820 0.48 -7.81 21.41
C GLY A 820 -0.57 -6.82 20.88
N ILE A 821 -0.20 -5.54 20.83
CA ILE A 821 -1.10 -4.44 20.43
C ILE A 821 -0.56 -3.64 19.24
N GLN A 822 -1.45 -2.96 18.53
CA GLN A 822 -1.09 -2.00 17.47
C GLN A 822 -0.22 -2.61 16.36
N ASN A 823 -0.41 -3.89 16.05
CA ASN A 823 0.30 -4.55 14.95
C ASN A 823 -0.53 -4.50 13.66
N THR A 824 0.10 -4.18 12.53
CA THR A 824 -0.48 -4.30 11.19
C THR A 824 0.21 -5.45 10.47
N ALA A 825 -0.53 -6.49 10.10
CA ALA A 825 -0.04 -7.70 9.44
C ALA A 825 -0.89 -8.00 8.21
N ILE A 826 -0.33 -7.82 7.02
CA ILE A 826 -1.05 -8.00 5.74
C ILE A 826 -0.25 -8.92 4.83
N GLY A 827 -0.78 -10.11 4.54
CA GLY A 827 -0.14 -11.17 3.77
C GLY A 827 -0.18 -12.53 4.49
N ASP A 828 0.05 -13.61 3.75
CA ASP A 828 0.08 -14.96 4.32
C ASP A 828 1.22 -15.10 5.34
N SER A 829 0.90 -15.67 6.50
CA SER A 829 1.85 -16.01 7.58
C SER A 829 2.69 -14.81 8.08
N THR A 830 2.15 -13.59 7.95
CA THR A 830 2.76 -12.36 8.51
C THR A 830 2.65 -12.34 10.03
N LEU A 831 3.74 -12.01 10.73
CA LEU A 831 3.78 -11.98 12.21
C LEU A 831 3.24 -13.29 12.87
N LEU A 832 3.42 -14.43 12.21
CA LEU A 832 2.84 -15.72 12.60
C LEU A 832 3.15 -16.12 14.05
N LYS A 833 4.40 -15.92 14.49
CA LYS A 833 4.89 -16.29 15.82
C LYS A 833 4.77 -15.18 16.87
N ASN A 834 4.22 -14.01 16.50
CA ASN A 834 4.13 -12.90 17.43
C ASN A 834 3.21 -13.26 18.57
N THR A 835 3.66 -13.16 19.82
CA THR A 835 2.84 -13.44 21.01
C THR A 835 2.53 -12.16 21.78
N ILE A 836 3.57 -11.36 22.06
CA ILE A 836 3.46 -10.12 22.86
C ILE A 836 4.02 -8.88 22.15
N GLY A 837 4.69 -9.07 21.00
CA GLY A 837 5.26 -7.97 20.23
C GLY A 837 4.18 -6.97 19.80
N SER A 838 4.52 -5.69 19.84
CA SER A 838 3.59 -4.57 19.64
C SER A 838 4.18 -3.51 18.71
N ASN A 839 3.33 -2.71 18.09
CA ASN A 839 3.71 -1.63 17.16
C ASN A 839 4.51 -2.13 15.93
N ASN A 840 4.26 -3.34 15.46
CA ASN A 840 4.92 -3.88 14.27
C ASN A 840 4.06 -3.66 13.02
N THR A 841 4.68 -3.27 11.91
CA THR A 841 4.05 -3.21 10.58
C THR A 841 4.68 -4.27 9.69
N ALA A 842 3.91 -5.24 9.22
CA ALA A 842 4.34 -6.34 8.35
C ALA A 842 3.42 -6.41 7.12
N LEU A 843 3.97 -6.21 5.93
CA LEU A 843 3.26 -6.28 4.65
C LEU A 843 4.03 -7.18 3.67
N GLY A 844 3.44 -8.30 3.26
CA GLY A 844 4.04 -9.28 2.35
C GLY A 844 4.18 -10.66 2.97
N THR A 845 4.21 -11.71 2.14
CA THR A 845 4.25 -13.10 2.60
C THR A 845 5.46 -13.37 3.51
N ASN A 846 5.22 -13.99 4.66
CA ASN A 846 6.25 -14.32 5.68
C ASN A 846 7.05 -13.13 6.22
N ALA A 847 6.58 -11.89 6.08
CA ALA A 847 7.20 -10.73 6.72
C ALA A 847 7.08 -10.84 8.26
N LEU A 848 8.20 -10.65 8.98
CA LEU A 848 8.28 -10.79 10.44
C LEU A 848 7.76 -12.14 10.99
N GLN A 849 7.83 -13.22 10.22
CA GLN A 849 7.20 -14.50 10.57
C GLN A 849 7.65 -15.05 11.93
N GLU A 850 8.95 -15.00 12.24
CA GLU A 850 9.54 -15.53 13.48
C GLU A 850 9.59 -14.51 14.63
N ASN A 851 9.01 -13.31 14.47
CA ASN A 851 8.97 -12.34 15.57
C ASN A 851 8.12 -12.87 16.72
N VAL A 852 8.69 -12.98 17.92
CA VAL A 852 7.96 -13.44 19.12
C VAL A 852 7.52 -12.26 20.00
N ALA A 853 8.48 -11.42 20.38
CA ALA A 853 8.29 -10.30 21.31
C ALA A 853 8.89 -8.97 20.82
N GLY A 854 9.50 -8.94 19.63
CA GLY A 854 10.07 -7.72 19.07
C GLY A 854 8.99 -6.68 18.82
N ASN A 855 9.34 -5.42 19.08
CA ASN A 855 8.44 -4.28 18.97
C ASN A 855 8.93 -3.28 17.91
N THR A 856 8.04 -2.43 17.43
CA THR A 856 8.42 -1.26 16.60
C THR A 856 9.23 -1.62 15.34
N ASN A 857 8.95 -2.79 14.75
CA ASN A 857 9.57 -3.20 13.50
C ASN A 857 8.68 -2.86 12.30
N THR A 858 9.28 -2.44 11.19
CA THR A 858 8.60 -2.22 9.90
C THR A 858 9.17 -3.16 8.85
N ALA A 859 8.38 -4.11 8.37
CA ALA A 859 8.75 -5.08 7.35
C ALA A 859 7.79 -4.99 6.16
N ILE A 860 8.27 -4.54 5.01
CA ILE A 860 7.48 -4.39 3.78
C ILE A 860 8.19 -5.13 2.64
N GLY A 861 7.65 -6.25 2.20
CA GLY A 861 8.23 -7.14 1.19
C GLY A 861 8.14 -8.61 1.60
N SER A 862 8.20 -9.52 0.62
CA SER A 862 8.24 -10.95 0.93
C SER A 862 9.51 -11.27 1.72
N TYR A 863 9.37 -12.02 2.81
CA TYR A 863 10.47 -12.40 3.71
C TYR A 863 11.29 -11.23 4.31
N ALA A 864 10.76 -10.00 4.31
CA ALA A 864 11.38 -8.89 5.03
C ALA A 864 11.39 -9.19 6.55
N LEU A 865 12.55 -9.04 7.20
CA LEU A 865 12.74 -9.36 8.63
C LEU A 865 12.26 -10.77 9.04
N HIS A 866 12.34 -11.75 8.14
CA HIS A 866 11.77 -13.09 8.34
C HIS A 866 12.19 -13.77 9.66
N LYS A 867 13.48 -13.73 10.03
CA LYS A 867 14.01 -14.31 11.27
C LYS A 867 14.09 -13.36 12.47
N ASN A 868 13.59 -12.13 12.33
CA ASN A 868 13.77 -11.09 13.33
C ASN A 868 13.00 -11.37 14.61
N THR A 869 13.73 -11.49 15.73
CA THR A 869 13.17 -11.68 17.07
C THR A 869 13.30 -10.46 17.98
N VAL A 870 13.84 -9.34 17.48
CA VAL A 870 14.18 -8.13 18.25
C VAL A 870 13.45 -6.88 17.72
N SER A 871 13.72 -5.71 18.32
CA SER A 871 12.94 -4.48 18.10
C SER A 871 13.64 -3.46 17.19
N GLN A 872 12.89 -2.47 16.72
CA GLN A 872 13.38 -1.24 16.08
C GLN A 872 14.12 -1.44 14.75
N ASN A 873 13.75 -2.44 13.95
CA ASN A 873 14.31 -2.63 12.62
C ASN A 873 13.34 -2.22 11.51
N ILE A 874 13.84 -1.57 10.47
CA ILE A 874 13.10 -1.20 9.26
C ILE A 874 13.66 -2.00 8.09
N ALA A 875 12.81 -2.75 7.39
CA ALA A 875 13.12 -3.53 6.20
C ALA A 875 12.06 -3.30 5.13
N VAL A 876 12.46 -2.74 3.99
CA VAL A 876 11.58 -2.47 2.84
C VAL A 876 12.22 -3.07 1.59
N GLY A 877 11.71 -4.21 1.12
CA GLY A 877 12.21 -4.97 -0.02
C GLY A 877 12.16 -6.47 0.22
N ASP A 878 12.15 -7.25 -0.87
CA ASP A 878 12.24 -8.71 -0.78
C ASP A 878 13.53 -9.14 -0.04
N SER A 879 13.37 -9.97 0.99
CA SER A 879 14.46 -10.54 1.79
C SER A 879 15.41 -9.51 2.45
N ALA A 880 14.94 -8.28 2.65
CA ALA A 880 15.67 -7.26 3.41
C ALA A 880 15.74 -7.67 4.89
N LEU A 881 16.93 -7.61 5.51
CA LEU A 881 17.19 -8.07 6.88
C LEU A 881 16.72 -9.52 7.18
N PHE A 882 16.73 -10.40 6.17
CA PHE A 882 16.19 -11.76 6.27
C PHE A 882 16.69 -12.55 7.49
N SER A 883 18.00 -12.49 7.78
CA SER A 883 18.66 -13.30 8.81
C SER A 883 18.82 -12.59 10.16
N ASN A 884 18.24 -11.40 10.36
CA ASN A 884 18.42 -10.64 11.59
C ASN A 884 17.85 -11.41 12.77
N THR A 885 18.63 -11.63 13.82
CA THR A 885 18.17 -12.33 15.04
C THR A 885 18.29 -11.44 16.27
N THR A 886 19.42 -10.73 16.43
CA THR A 886 19.70 -9.88 17.59
C THR A 886 20.05 -8.43 17.25
N GLY A 887 20.26 -8.10 15.97
CA GLY A 887 20.60 -6.75 15.54
C GLY A 887 19.45 -5.76 15.75
N LEU A 888 19.74 -4.61 16.35
CA LEU A 888 18.80 -3.52 16.67
C LEU A 888 19.06 -2.30 15.78
N GLU A 889 18.02 -1.49 15.58
CA GLU A 889 18.12 -0.16 14.97
C GLU A 889 18.72 -0.17 13.55
N ASN A 890 18.47 -1.25 12.78
CA ASN A 890 18.91 -1.33 11.39
C ASN A 890 17.83 -0.82 10.44
N THR A 891 18.24 -0.06 9.42
CA THR A 891 17.39 0.39 8.30
C THR A 891 17.87 -0.26 7.01
N ALA A 892 17.06 -1.10 6.39
CA ALA A 892 17.34 -1.78 5.13
C ALA A 892 16.25 -1.50 4.10
N VAL A 893 16.59 -0.81 3.01
CA VAL A 893 15.65 -0.46 1.94
C VAL A 893 16.24 -0.90 0.60
N GLY A 894 15.65 -1.91 -0.01
CA GLY A 894 16.10 -2.55 -1.25
C GLY A 894 16.10 -4.08 -1.13
N SER A 895 15.93 -4.78 -2.26
CA SER A 895 15.96 -6.24 -2.25
C SER A 895 17.31 -6.76 -1.78
N ASN A 896 17.28 -7.69 -0.83
CA ASN A 896 18.43 -8.30 -0.17
C ASN A 896 19.37 -7.30 0.54
N ALA A 897 18.92 -6.09 0.87
CA ALA A 897 19.69 -5.18 1.72
C ALA A 897 19.86 -5.79 3.13
N LEU A 898 21.08 -5.82 3.67
CA LEU A 898 21.42 -6.40 4.99
C LEU A 898 20.95 -7.86 5.21
N SER A 899 20.77 -8.65 4.14
CA SER A 899 20.11 -9.97 4.24
C SER A 899 20.79 -10.97 5.19
N SER A 900 22.12 -10.89 5.34
CA SER A 900 22.90 -11.79 6.21
C SER A 900 23.20 -11.21 7.60
N ASN A 901 22.75 -9.99 7.92
CA ASN A 901 22.99 -9.39 9.23
C ASN A 901 22.29 -10.20 10.30
N GLN A 902 23.05 -10.73 11.27
CA GLN A 902 22.51 -11.52 12.39
C GLN A 902 22.46 -10.69 13.68
N SER A 903 23.54 -9.96 13.96
CA SER A 903 23.75 -9.25 15.23
C SER A 903 24.21 -7.80 15.11
N GLY A 904 24.56 -7.32 13.91
CA GLY A 904 25.03 -5.95 13.72
C GLY A 904 23.94 -4.94 14.02
N ASN A 905 24.29 -3.85 14.70
CA ASN A 905 23.36 -2.78 15.10
C ASN A 905 23.63 -1.50 14.30
N TYR A 906 22.65 -0.59 14.27
CA TYR A 906 22.83 0.78 13.75
C TYR A 906 23.27 0.85 12.28
N ASN A 907 22.97 -0.17 11.47
CA ASN A 907 23.32 -0.16 10.05
C ASN A 907 22.23 0.49 9.21
N THR A 908 22.63 1.34 8.26
CA THR A 908 21.74 1.92 7.24
C THR A 908 22.14 1.40 5.87
N ALA A 909 21.27 0.66 5.19
CA ALA A 909 21.47 0.10 3.86
C ALA A 909 20.35 0.53 2.91
N LEU A 910 20.66 1.34 1.89
CA LEU A 910 19.71 1.80 0.88
C LEU A 910 20.20 1.43 -0.52
N GLY A 911 19.57 0.43 -1.15
CA GLY A 911 19.91 -0.03 -2.51
C GLY A 911 19.81 -1.55 -2.67
N PHE A 912 19.99 -2.03 -3.91
CA PHE A 912 19.99 -3.46 -4.21
C PHE A 912 21.26 -4.13 -3.67
N LYS A 913 21.09 -5.16 -2.85
CA LYS A 913 22.21 -5.94 -2.24
C LYS A 913 23.25 -5.08 -1.51
N THR A 914 22.83 -3.96 -0.97
CA THR A 914 23.66 -3.09 -0.12
C THR A 914 23.90 -3.78 1.22
N LEU A 915 25.16 -3.81 1.70
CA LEU A 915 25.54 -4.48 2.95
C LEU A 915 25.10 -5.96 3.03
N LEU A 916 25.02 -6.68 1.90
CA LEU A 916 24.43 -8.03 1.81
C LEU A 916 24.98 -9.03 2.83
N THR A 917 26.30 -9.06 3.02
CA THR A 917 26.99 -10.02 3.91
C THR A 917 27.38 -9.42 5.26
N ASN A 918 26.95 -8.19 5.56
CA ASN A 918 27.36 -7.46 6.76
C ASN A 918 26.92 -8.21 8.02
N THR A 919 27.85 -8.33 8.98
CA THR A 919 27.55 -8.82 10.34
C THR A 919 28.02 -7.85 11.43
N ALA A 920 28.61 -6.70 11.04
CA ALA A 920 29.16 -5.67 11.92
C ALA A 920 28.17 -4.52 12.18
N SER A 921 28.53 -3.59 13.06
CA SER A 921 27.68 -2.45 13.45
C SER A 921 28.09 -1.13 12.79
N SER A 922 27.19 -0.13 12.86
CA SER A 922 27.45 1.28 12.55
C SER A 922 27.84 1.58 11.10
N ASN A 923 27.48 0.74 10.13
CA ASN A 923 27.77 0.98 8.73
C ASN A 923 26.62 1.73 8.03
N THR A 924 26.95 2.78 7.27
CA THR A 924 26.01 3.51 6.40
C THR A 924 26.37 3.25 4.94
N ALA A 925 25.46 2.68 4.17
CA ALA A 925 25.65 2.33 2.78
C ALA A 925 24.43 2.73 1.93
N VAL A 926 24.66 3.51 0.88
CA VAL A 926 23.63 3.99 -0.05
C VAL A 926 24.13 3.83 -1.48
N GLY A 927 23.46 3.01 -2.28
CA GLY A 927 23.86 2.65 -3.64
C GLY A 927 23.82 1.14 -3.87
N SER A 928 23.63 0.73 -5.11
CA SER A 928 23.61 -0.70 -5.46
C SER A 928 24.98 -1.32 -5.20
N PHE A 929 24.99 -2.48 -4.53
CA PHE A 929 26.22 -3.20 -4.14
C PHE A 929 27.22 -2.41 -3.27
N ALA A 930 26.81 -1.29 -2.66
CA ALA A 930 27.66 -0.58 -1.71
C ALA A 930 27.92 -1.46 -0.47
N LEU A 931 29.18 -1.55 -0.03
CA LEU A 931 29.63 -2.42 1.06
C LEU A 931 29.16 -3.89 0.94
N LEU A 932 29.01 -4.39 -0.30
CA LEU A 932 28.42 -5.72 -0.58
C LEU A 932 29.06 -6.87 0.20
N LYS A 933 30.40 -6.85 0.33
CA LYS A 933 31.19 -7.92 0.95
C LYS A 933 31.62 -7.63 2.39
N ASN A 934 31.12 -6.56 3.00
CA ASN A 934 31.46 -6.24 4.38
C ASN A 934 31.07 -7.42 5.26
N THR A 935 31.98 -7.88 6.13
CA THR A 935 31.69 -8.94 7.09
C THR A 935 31.75 -8.38 8.49
N THR A 936 32.91 -7.89 8.93
CA THR A 936 33.13 -7.40 10.31
C THR A 936 33.62 -5.97 10.37
N GLY A 937 33.76 -5.28 9.24
CA GLY A 937 34.18 -3.88 9.24
C GLY A 937 33.12 -2.95 9.83
N GLU A 938 33.48 -2.09 10.76
CA GLU A 938 32.59 -1.16 11.49
C GLU A 938 32.82 0.30 11.07
N ASP A 939 31.83 1.14 11.35
CA ASP A 939 31.90 2.60 11.19
C ASP A 939 32.23 3.07 9.75
N ASN A 940 31.84 2.31 8.72
CA ASN A 940 32.06 2.68 7.32
C ASN A 940 30.88 3.44 6.72
N ALA A 941 31.17 4.47 5.92
CA ALA A 941 30.19 5.27 5.17
C ALA A 941 30.41 5.15 3.64
N ALA A 942 29.57 4.40 2.92
CA ALA A 942 29.59 4.24 1.46
C ALA A 942 28.40 4.91 0.79
N LEU A 943 28.63 5.87 -0.11
CA LEU A 943 27.60 6.54 -0.90
C LEU A 943 27.98 6.50 -2.39
N GLY A 944 27.36 5.59 -3.15
CA GLY A 944 27.60 5.40 -4.59
C GLY A 944 27.42 3.95 -5.03
N ASP A 945 27.19 3.73 -6.33
CA ASP A 945 27.19 2.37 -6.90
C ASP A 945 28.55 1.71 -6.71
N GLN A 946 28.56 0.50 -6.13
CA GLN A 946 29.75 -0.28 -5.83
C GLN A 946 30.81 0.43 -4.95
N ALA A 947 30.43 1.48 -4.20
CA ALA A 947 31.32 2.09 -3.21
C ALA A 947 31.69 1.05 -2.13
N MET A 948 33.00 0.86 -1.90
CA MET A 948 33.53 -0.16 -0.97
C MET A 948 33.00 -1.58 -1.19
N GLN A 949 32.70 -1.97 -2.44
CA GLN A 949 32.06 -3.27 -2.74
C GLN A 949 32.81 -4.46 -2.15
N ARG A 950 34.15 -4.42 -2.13
CA ARG A 950 35.00 -5.51 -1.65
C ARG A 950 35.49 -5.38 -0.21
N ASN A 951 35.05 -4.37 0.55
CA ASN A 951 35.44 -4.25 1.96
C ASN A 951 35.03 -5.50 2.70
N THR A 952 35.93 -6.09 3.49
CA THR A 952 35.62 -7.28 4.30
C THR A 952 35.70 -6.97 5.79
N ILE A 953 36.83 -6.39 6.23
CA ILE A 953 37.10 -6.13 7.65
C ILE A 953 37.61 -4.71 7.90
N GLY A 954 37.78 -3.87 6.88
CA GLY A 954 38.28 -2.51 7.05
C GLY A 954 37.26 -1.63 7.77
N ASP A 955 37.73 -0.80 8.70
CA ASP A 955 36.95 0.05 9.60
C ASP A 955 37.12 1.54 9.28
N ASN A 956 36.15 2.35 9.69
CA ASN A 956 36.24 3.81 9.69
C ASN A 956 36.51 4.44 8.30
N ASN A 957 36.07 3.80 7.22
CA ASN A 957 36.27 4.31 5.86
C ASN A 957 35.08 5.14 5.36
N VAL A 958 35.35 6.23 4.66
CA VAL A 958 34.38 7.09 3.97
C VAL A 958 34.59 6.99 2.47
N ALA A 959 33.60 6.52 1.73
CA ALA A 959 33.63 6.40 0.27
C ALA A 959 32.40 7.06 -0.35
N PHE A 960 32.56 8.24 -0.93
CA PHE A 960 31.51 8.95 -1.66
C PHE A 960 31.87 9.02 -3.15
N GLY A 961 31.24 8.18 -3.95
CA GLY A 961 31.39 8.15 -5.41
C GLY A 961 31.17 6.76 -5.98
N THR A 962 30.87 6.68 -7.27
CA THR A 962 30.79 5.38 -7.96
C THR A 962 32.16 4.70 -7.90
N ARG A 963 32.21 3.46 -7.41
CA ARG A 963 33.46 2.66 -7.26
C ARG A 963 34.55 3.34 -6.40
N ALA A 964 34.20 4.29 -5.52
CA ALA A 964 35.13 4.81 -4.53
C ALA A 964 35.54 3.68 -3.57
N LEU A 965 36.85 3.52 -3.31
CA LEU A 965 37.40 2.41 -2.51
C LEU A 965 36.93 1.01 -2.96
N LEU A 966 36.67 0.81 -4.25
CA LEU A 966 36.07 -0.43 -4.79
C LEU A 966 36.75 -1.72 -4.31
N TYR A 967 38.09 -1.74 -4.32
CA TYR A 967 38.90 -2.90 -4.00
C TYR A 967 39.40 -2.96 -2.54
N ASN A 968 38.98 -2.05 -1.66
CA ASN A 968 39.41 -2.06 -0.25
C ASN A 968 38.99 -3.38 0.38
N LYS A 969 39.88 -4.09 1.08
CA LYS A 969 39.57 -5.35 1.80
C LYS A 969 39.70 -5.17 3.31
N GLU A 970 40.82 -4.58 3.72
CA GLU A 970 41.25 -4.45 5.13
C GLU A 970 41.73 -3.04 5.50
N GLY A 971 41.86 -2.12 4.53
CA GLY A 971 42.35 -0.77 4.79
C GLY A 971 41.38 0.03 5.66
N ASN A 972 41.92 0.83 6.58
CA ASN A 972 41.19 1.56 7.61
C ASN A 972 41.37 3.07 7.50
N GLU A 973 40.40 3.82 8.01
CA GLU A 973 40.47 5.29 8.15
C GLU A 973 40.74 6.02 6.82
N ASN A 974 40.25 5.47 5.70
CA ASN A 974 40.41 6.10 4.40
C ASN A 974 39.20 6.99 4.05
N THR A 975 39.45 8.16 3.48
CA THR A 975 38.45 9.07 2.92
C THR A 975 38.62 9.13 1.40
N ALA A 976 37.62 8.70 0.63
CA ALA A 976 37.59 8.74 -0.83
C ALA A 976 36.34 9.47 -1.31
N ILE A 977 36.48 10.63 -1.93
CA ILE A 977 35.37 11.45 -2.43
C ILE A 977 35.59 11.73 -3.93
N GLY A 978 34.81 11.07 -4.78
CA GLY A 978 34.90 11.14 -6.25
C GLY A 978 34.73 9.77 -6.89
N SER A 979 34.33 9.74 -8.17
CA SER A 979 34.26 8.46 -8.90
C SER A 979 35.64 7.82 -8.95
N ASP A 980 35.73 6.55 -8.58
CA ASP A 980 36.96 5.76 -8.59
C ASP A 980 38.10 6.34 -7.73
N ALA A 981 37.80 7.22 -6.78
CA ALA A 981 38.78 7.70 -5.80
C ALA A 981 39.25 6.52 -4.93
N LEU A 982 40.58 6.35 -4.80
CA LEU A 982 41.23 5.18 -4.18
C LEU A 982 40.69 3.83 -4.68
N GLY A 983 40.19 3.76 -5.92
CA GLY A 983 39.50 2.56 -6.42
C GLY A 983 40.32 1.27 -6.31
N ASN A 984 41.65 1.35 -6.50
CA ASN A 984 42.59 0.23 -6.43
C ASN A 984 43.23 0.03 -5.04
N ASN A 985 42.87 0.80 -4.01
CA ASN A 985 43.39 0.60 -2.67
C ASN A 985 42.85 -0.72 -2.11
N GLU A 986 43.70 -1.69 -1.84
CA GLU A 986 43.30 -2.98 -1.24
C GLU A 986 43.51 -3.02 0.29
N TYR A 987 44.59 -2.40 0.77
CA TYR A 987 45.11 -2.57 2.13
C TYR A 987 45.62 -1.27 2.78
N GLY A 988 45.65 -0.15 2.06
CA GLY A 988 46.24 1.08 2.56
C GLY A 988 45.38 1.76 3.61
N ASP A 989 46.01 2.38 4.60
CA ASP A 989 45.37 3.05 5.74
C ASP A 989 45.59 4.58 5.74
N TYR A 990 44.69 5.32 6.38
CA TYR A 990 44.82 6.77 6.62
C TYR A 990 44.92 7.63 5.36
N ASN A 991 44.36 7.19 4.24
CA ASN A 991 44.46 7.92 2.98
C ASN A 991 43.28 8.87 2.79
N THR A 992 43.53 10.05 2.23
CA THR A 992 42.50 11.01 1.83
C THR A 992 42.61 11.28 0.34
N ALA A 993 41.60 10.93 -0.46
CA ALA A 993 41.52 11.23 -1.87
C ALA A 993 40.23 11.98 -2.19
N ILE A 994 40.35 13.15 -2.83
CA ILE A 994 39.21 13.97 -3.24
C ILE A 994 39.38 14.36 -4.71
N GLY A 995 38.50 13.87 -5.58
CA GLY A 995 38.52 14.05 -7.02
C GLY A 995 38.25 12.75 -7.77
N THR A 996 37.77 12.86 -9.02
CA THR A 996 37.57 11.69 -9.87
C THR A 996 38.93 11.07 -10.23
N TYR A 997 39.08 9.76 -10.05
CA TYR A 997 40.34 9.01 -10.16
C TYR A 997 41.48 9.48 -9.23
N ALA A 998 41.18 10.21 -8.15
CA ALA A 998 42.19 10.61 -7.17
C ALA A 998 42.75 9.39 -6.41
N GLY A 999 44.07 9.25 -6.34
CA GLY A 999 44.76 8.12 -5.71
C GLY A 999 44.58 6.79 -6.44
N ASN A 1000 44.10 6.79 -7.70
CA ASN A 1000 43.79 5.58 -8.45
C ASN A 1000 44.83 5.27 -9.54
N GLY A 1001 45.92 4.63 -9.14
CA GLY A 1001 46.96 4.15 -10.05
C GLY A 1001 47.21 2.64 -9.97
N PRO A 1002 47.96 2.05 -10.91
CA PRO A 1002 48.34 0.63 -10.89
C PRO A 1002 49.48 0.31 -9.90
N GLY A 1003 49.22 -0.51 -8.87
CA GLY A 1003 50.23 -0.99 -7.90
C GLY A 1003 50.35 -0.23 -6.57
N PHE A 1004 49.29 0.44 -6.12
CA PHE A 1004 49.37 1.43 -5.04
C PHE A 1004 48.78 0.89 -3.74
N ILE A 1005 49.66 0.40 -2.86
CA ILE A 1005 49.39 0.31 -1.42
C ILE A 1005 50.10 1.51 -0.81
N VAL A 1006 49.36 2.55 -0.48
CA VAL A 1006 49.90 3.77 0.11
C VAL A 1006 49.22 4.01 1.45
N ASN A 1007 49.98 4.46 2.42
CA ASN A 1007 49.51 4.80 3.76
C ASN A 1007 49.72 6.28 4.04
N ASN A 1008 48.82 6.89 4.81
CA ASN A 1008 48.93 8.28 5.25
C ASN A 1008 49.20 9.24 4.07
N SER A 1009 48.41 9.09 3.00
CA SER A 1009 48.61 9.80 1.74
C SER A 1009 47.41 10.67 1.38
N ILE A 1010 47.66 11.87 0.85
CA ILE A 1010 46.63 12.84 0.48
C ILE A 1010 46.68 13.08 -1.03
N ALA A 1011 45.59 12.82 -1.76
CA ALA A 1011 45.44 13.03 -3.20
C ALA A 1011 44.27 13.98 -3.49
N LEU A 1012 44.52 15.23 -3.88
CA LEU A 1012 43.46 16.21 -4.11
C LEU A 1012 43.46 16.70 -5.57
N GLY A 1013 42.47 16.29 -6.36
CA GLY A 1013 42.29 16.70 -7.76
C GLY A 1013 41.92 15.55 -8.70
N HIS A 1014 41.54 15.87 -9.94
CA HIS A 1014 41.25 14.85 -10.97
C HIS A 1014 42.53 14.13 -11.43
N GLY A 1015 42.55 12.80 -11.26
CA GLY A 1015 43.62 11.92 -11.75
C GLY A 1015 44.96 12.03 -11.03
N VAL A 1016 44.96 12.52 -9.78
CA VAL A 1016 46.19 12.64 -8.95
C VAL A 1016 46.64 11.26 -8.48
N ALA A 1017 47.95 10.97 -8.49
CA ALA A 1017 48.46 9.63 -8.23
C ALA A 1017 49.60 9.64 -7.20
N VAL A 1018 49.27 9.43 -5.94
CA VAL A 1018 50.25 9.33 -4.85
C VAL A 1018 50.79 7.91 -4.77
N ASN A 1019 52.08 7.67 -5.06
CA ASN A 1019 52.70 6.33 -5.14
C ASN A 1019 53.55 5.90 -3.93
N THR A 1020 53.56 6.68 -2.86
CA THR A 1020 54.41 6.43 -1.69
C THR A 1020 53.73 6.92 -0.42
N ASN A 1021 54.07 6.31 0.72
CA ASN A 1021 53.53 6.70 2.03
C ASN A 1021 53.90 8.13 2.44
N ASN A 1022 53.09 8.71 3.35
CA ASN A 1022 53.35 9.99 4.02
C ASN A 1022 53.50 11.18 3.05
N ARG A 1023 52.70 11.19 1.98
CA ARG A 1023 52.83 12.17 0.90
C ARG A 1023 51.49 12.80 0.55
N ALA A 1024 51.50 14.12 0.37
CA ALA A 1024 50.40 14.86 -0.20
C ALA A 1024 50.72 15.26 -1.64
N GLU A 1025 49.82 14.93 -2.57
CA GLU A 1025 49.78 15.48 -3.92
C GLU A 1025 48.47 16.24 -4.15
N ILE A 1026 48.59 17.44 -4.71
CA ILE A 1026 47.47 18.33 -4.99
C ILE A 1026 47.59 18.79 -6.43
N GLY A 1027 46.48 18.79 -7.17
CA GLY A 1027 46.39 19.25 -8.55
C GLY A 1027 46.88 18.25 -9.59
N ASN A 1028 46.79 18.62 -10.87
CA ASN A 1028 47.27 17.83 -12.00
C ASN A 1028 48.12 18.70 -12.95
N THR A 1029 48.59 18.14 -14.07
CA THR A 1029 49.48 18.85 -15.01
C THR A 1029 48.88 20.10 -15.65
N SER A 1030 47.56 20.31 -15.56
CA SER A 1030 46.89 21.53 -16.03
C SER A 1030 46.78 22.64 -14.98
N MET A 1031 47.12 22.35 -13.72
CA MET A 1031 47.04 23.32 -12.62
C MET A 1031 48.17 24.34 -12.71
N THR A 1032 47.82 25.62 -12.80
CA THR A 1032 48.82 26.70 -12.93
C THR A 1032 49.33 27.24 -11.60
N TRP A 1033 48.65 27.01 -10.47
CA TRP A 1033 49.04 27.53 -9.15
C TRP A 1033 48.53 26.67 -7.97
N ILE A 1034 49.36 26.50 -6.95
CA ILE A 1034 49.06 25.84 -5.65
C ILE A 1034 49.92 26.56 -4.58
N GLY A 1035 49.35 26.92 -3.41
CA GLY A 1035 50.06 27.63 -2.33
C GLY A 1035 50.24 26.79 -1.06
N GLY A 1036 51.28 27.07 -0.24
CA GLY A 1036 51.52 26.40 1.05
C GLY A 1036 52.68 27.00 1.89
N GLN A 1037 52.76 26.65 3.17
CA GLN A 1037 53.71 27.18 4.17
C GLN A 1037 55.09 26.48 4.16
N VAL A 1038 55.18 25.26 3.63
CA VAL A 1038 56.43 24.50 3.44
C VAL A 1038 56.86 24.53 1.97
N THR A 1039 58.15 24.35 1.71
CA THR A 1039 58.71 24.37 0.35
C THR A 1039 58.14 23.23 -0.49
N TRP A 1040 57.50 23.56 -1.62
CA TRP A 1040 56.96 22.62 -2.57
C TRP A 1040 58.06 21.97 -3.42
N SER A 1041 57.88 20.70 -3.81
CA SER A 1041 58.66 20.05 -4.86
C SER A 1041 57.89 20.09 -6.18
N THR A 1042 58.56 20.47 -7.27
CA THR A 1042 57.95 20.58 -8.60
C THR A 1042 58.45 19.45 -9.50
N PHE A 1043 57.55 18.77 -10.22
CA PHE A 1043 57.93 17.77 -11.22
C PHE A 1043 58.84 18.41 -12.29
N SER A 1044 60.00 17.81 -12.56
CA SER A 1044 61.05 18.40 -13.42
C SER A 1044 61.67 17.37 -14.38
N ASP A 1045 60.97 16.27 -14.69
CA ASP A 1045 61.43 15.23 -15.62
C ASP A 1045 61.51 15.76 -17.06
N ALA A 1046 62.59 15.44 -17.78
CA ALA A 1046 62.81 15.92 -19.14
C ALA A 1046 61.71 15.49 -20.13
N ARG A 1047 61.02 14.36 -19.88
CA ARG A 1047 59.90 13.88 -20.71
C ARG A 1047 58.66 14.77 -20.63
N MET A 1048 58.60 15.66 -19.64
CA MET A 1048 57.45 16.53 -19.38
C MET A 1048 57.69 17.97 -19.87
N LYS A 1049 58.79 18.24 -20.60
CA LYS A 1049 59.18 19.59 -21.03
C LYS A 1049 59.38 19.65 -22.56
N GLU A 1050 58.98 20.76 -23.17
CA GLU A 1050 59.22 21.08 -24.58
C GLU A 1050 59.96 22.43 -24.70
N ASN A 1051 60.60 22.70 -25.84
CA ASN A 1051 61.28 23.98 -26.12
C ASN A 1051 62.28 24.45 -25.05
N ILE A 1052 63.08 23.53 -24.50
CA ILE A 1052 64.10 23.82 -23.48
C ILE A 1052 65.18 24.74 -24.07
N LYS A 1053 65.32 25.97 -23.53
CA LYS A 1053 66.28 27.01 -23.95
C LYS A 1053 66.99 27.62 -22.73
N GLU A 1054 68.17 28.21 -22.95
CA GLU A 1054 68.96 28.87 -21.91
C GLU A 1054 68.67 30.39 -21.85
N ASP A 1055 67.40 30.78 -21.72
CA ASP A 1055 66.93 32.17 -21.75
C ASP A 1055 66.56 32.71 -20.35
N VAL A 1056 67.42 32.42 -19.37
CA VAL A 1056 67.25 32.89 -17.98
C VAL A 1056 68.12 34.11 -17.74
N SER A 1057 67.53 35.20 -17.25
CA SER A 1057 68.28 36.41 -16.84
C SER A 1057 68.94 36.17 -15.48
N GLY A 1058 70.27 36.17 -15.41
CA GLY A 1058 71.05 35.90 -14.20
C GLY A 1058 71.38 37.14 -13.38
N LEU A 1059 72.62 37.60 -13.49
CA LEU A 1059 73.26 38.61 -12.66
C LEU A 1059 72.56 39.97 -12.76
N ASP A 1060 72.16 40.40 -13.95
CA ASP A 1060 71.42 41.67 -14.14
C ASP A 1060 70.08 41.70 -13.38
N PHE A 1061 69.34 40.58 -13.36
CA PHE A 1061 68.09 40.47 -12.62
C PHE A 1061 68.34 40.36 -11.11
N ILE A 1062 69.27 39.49 -10.69
CA ILE A 1062 69.58 39.26 -9.27
C ILE A 1062 70.15 40.50 -8.58
N MET A 1063 71.00 41.27 -9.26
CA MET A 1063 71.62 42.48 -8.69
C MET A 1063 70.63 43.63 -8.47
N LYS A 1064 69.50 43.63 -9.16
CA LYS A 1064 68.40 44.60 -8.95
C LYS A 1064 67.46 44.18 -7.82
N LEU A 1065 67.54 42.94 -7.33
CA LEU A 1065 66.73 42.49 -6.21
C LEU A 1065 67.23 43.10 -4.90
N ARG A 1066 66.30 43.54 -4.07
CA ARG A 1066 66.59 44.13 -2.77
C ARG A 1066 66.14 43.21 -1.64
N PRO A 1067 67.05 42.44 -1.01
CA PRO A 1067 66.72 41.66 0.18
C PRO A 1067 66.31 42.60 1.31
N VAL A 1068 65.19 42.30 1.96
CA VAL A 1068 64.67 43.08 3.10
C VAL A 1068 64.45 42.18 4.30
N SER A 1069 64.52 42.77 5.49
CA SER A 1069 63.97 42.16 6.70
C SER A 1069 62.69 42.88 7.09
N TYR A 1070 61.66 42.14 7.47
CA TYR A 1070 60.38 42.68 7.89
C TYR A 1070 59.77 41.84 9.02
N HIS A 1071 58.84 42.44 9.75
CA HIS A 1071 57.92 41.72 10.63
C HIS A 1071 56.57 41.65 9.93
N VAL A 1072 55.92 40.49 10.02
CA VAL A 1072 54.58 40.32 9.45
C VAL A 1072 53.61 41.16 10.28
N LYS A 1073 52.81 42.00 9.61
CA LYS A 1073 51.72 42.75 10.25
C LYS A 1073 50.43 41.93 10.15
N LYS A 1074 50.01 41.31 11.24
CA LYS A 1074 48.80 40.47 11.26
C LYS A 1074 47.56 41.30 10.90
N ASP A 1075 47.43 42.50 11.45
CA ASP A 1075 46.35 43.46 11.13
C ASP A 1075 46.28 43.87 9.63
N GLY A 1076 47.39 43.73 8.91
CA GLY A 1076 47.44 43.98 7.46
C GLY A 1076 46.92 42.79 6.66
N ILE A 1077 47.27 41.57 7.09
CA ILE A 1077 46.81 40.32 6.49
C ILE A 1077 45.31 40.13 6.73
N ASP A 1078 44.86 40.30 7.97
CA ASP A 1078 43.46 40.13 8.38
C ASP A 1078 42.53 41.13 7.66
N ARG A 1079 43.04 42.33 7.35
CA ARG A 1079 42.33 43.37 6.60
C ARG A 1079 42.19 43.06 5.11
N ILE A 1080 43.22 42.48 4.49
CA ILE A 1080 43.20 42.10 3.06
C ILE A 1080 42.39 40.81 2.85
N LEU A 1081 42.46 39.87 3.79
CA LEU A 1081 41.75 38.58 3.72
C LEU A 1081 40.33 38.61 4.35
N GLY A 1082 39.95 39.71 5.01
CA GLY A 1082 38.63 39.88 5.60
C GLY A 1082 38.34 38.98 6.82
N VAL A 1083 39.37 38.51 7.52
CA VAL A 1083 39.23 37.56 8.64
C VAL A 1083 39.12 38.33 9.97
N ARG A 1084 38.09 38.03 10.77
CA ARG A 1084 38.01 38.38 12.20
C ARG A 1084 38.23 37.10 13.00
N ASP A 1085 39.27 37.06 13.84
CA ASP A 1085 39.60 35.92 14.70
C ASP A 1085 39.49 36.33 16.17
N ASP A 1086 38.39 35.92 16.80
CA ASP A 1086 37.95 36.27 18.15
C ASP A 1086 37.98 35.08 19.14
N ARG A 1087 38.77 34.03 18.86
CA ARG A 1087 38.98 32.92 19.79
C ARG A 1087 40.38 32.97 20.44
N ASP A 1088 40.40 33.13 21.76
CA ASP A 1088 41.63 33.17 22.56
C ASP A 1088 42.07 31.74 22.91
N TYR A 1089 43.06 31.25 22.18
CA TYR A 1089 43.82 30.04 22.56
C TYR A 1089 45.12 30.46 23.25
N PRO A 1090 45.58 29.72 24.28
CA PRO A 1090 46.72 30.09 25.12
C PRO A 1090 48.10 30.05 24.42
N GLU A 1091 48.16 29.80 23.11
CA GLU A 1091 49.36 29.83 22.28
C GLU A 1091 49.21 30.82 21.11
N LYS A 1092 48.80 32.07 21.41
CA LYS A 1092 48.67 33.12 20.39
C LYS A 1092 50.05 33.52 19.86
N TYR A 1093 50.36 32.98 18.68
CA TYR A 1093 51.61 33.03 17.91
C TYR A 1093 52.45 34.33 17.99
N ASP A 1094 53.75 34.15 18.25
CA ASP A 1094 54.82 35.17 18.24
C ASP A 1094 55.19 35.72 16.84
N ILE A 1095 54.38 35.51 15.80
CA ILE A 1095 54.76 35.77 14.40
C ILE A 1095 55.10 37.25 14.10
N GLU A 1096 54.50 38.20 14.81
CA GLU A 1096 54.84 39.63 14.70
C GLU A 1096 56.18 39.98 15.37
N LYS A 1097 56.69 39.12 16.27
CA LYS A 1097 58.01 39.25 16.90
C LYS A 1097 59.11 38.49 16.15
N VAL A 1098 58.72 37.64 15.19
CA VAL A 1098 59.67 36.93 14.33
C VAL A 1098 60.12 37.87 13.20
N LYS A 1099 61.39 38.28 13.25
CA LYS A 1099 62.04 38.99 12.14
C LYS A 1099 62.19 38.01 10.96
N GLN A 1100 61.47 38.27 9.88
CA GLN A 1100 61.57 37.50 8.64
C GLN A 1100 62.46 38.23 7.64
N THR A 1101 63.06 37.48 6.72
CA THR A 1101 63.88 37.99 5.62
C THR A 1101 63.33 37.50 4.30
N GLY A 1102 63.19 38.39 3.33
CA GLY A 1102 62.59 38.06 2.04
C GLY A 1102 62.66 39.22 1.04
N PHE A 1103 61.79 39.19 0.04
CA PHE A 1103 61.64 40.25 -0.95
C PHE A 1103 60.21 40.82 -0.93
N VAL A 1104 60.05 42.09 -1.33
CA VAL A 1104 58.74 42.69 -1.56
C VAL A 1104 58.27 42.31 -2.96
N ALA A 1105 57.10 41.67 -3.08
CA ALA A 1105 56.61 41.09 -4.32
C ALA A 1105 56.51 42.07 -5.50
N GLN A 1106 56.07 43.30 -5.22
CA GLN A 1106 55.95 44.38 -6.19
C GLN A 1106 57.32 44.87 -6.68
N GLU A 1107 58.33 44.86 -5.82
CA GLU A 1107 59.70 45.25 -6.19
C GLU A 1107 60.37 44.19 -7.07
N VAL A 1108 60.10 42.91 -6.82
CA VAL A 1108 60.56 41.81 -7.66
C VAL A 1108 59.92 41.87 -9.05
N GLU A 1109 58.63 42.18 -9.12
CA GLU A 1109 57.93 42.39 -10.40
C GLU A 1109 58.61 43.47 -11.23
N GLN A 1110 58.89 44.61 -10.61
CA GLN A 1110 59.55 45.74 -11.25
C GLN A 1110 60.96 45.38 -11.72
N ALA A 1111 61.76 44.70 -10.90
CA ALA A 1111 63.11 44.24 -11.26
C ALA A 1111 63.10 43.24 -12.43
N ALA A 1112 62.08 42.37 -12.49
CA ALA A 1112 61.89 41.42 -13.59
C ALA A 1112 61.57 42.16 -14.91
N LEU A 1113 60.64 43.12 -14.87
CA LEU A 1113 60.28 43.96 -16.02
C LEU A 1113 61.47 44.77 -16.55
N GLU A 1114 62.26 45.38 -15.66
CA GLU A 1114 63.43 46.19 -16.02
C GLU A 1114 64.59 45.38 -16.59
N SER A 1115 64.65 44.07 -16.31
CA SER A 1115 65.65 43.15 -16.85
C SER A 1115 65.15 42.43 -18.11
N GLY A 1116 63.97 42.80 -18.62
CA GLY A 1116 63.33 42.14 -19.76
C GLY A 1116 62.97 40.68 -19.52
N TYR A 1117 62.91 40.24 -18.25
CA TYR A 1117 62.72 38.85 -17.85
C TYR A 1117 61.27 38.61 -17.40
N ASN A 1118 60.56 37.71 -18.09
CA ASN A 1118 59.21 37.32 -17.69
C ASN A 1118 59.25 36.32 -16.53
N PHE A 1119 59.47 36.81 -15.32
CA PHE A 1119 59.68 35.97 -14.15
C PHE A 1119 58.37 35.35 -13.61
N SER A 1120 58.24 34.03 -13.73
CA SER A 1120 57.06 33.27 -13.28
C SER A 1120 56.91 33.19 -11.74
N GLY A 1121 57.91 33.64 -10.99
CA GLY A 1121 57.91 33.62 -9.53
C GLY A 1121 57.10 34.73 -8.86
N VAL A 1122 56.55 35.69 -9.63
CA VAL A 1122 55.68 36.77 -9.11
C VAL A 1122 54.24 36.54 -9.57
N ARG A 1123 53.30 36.54 -8.63
CA ARG A 1123 51.85 36.49 -8.89
C ARG A 1123 51.22 37.82 -8.52
N LYS A 1124 50.60 38.46 -9.51
CA LYS A 1124 49.85 39.71 -9.33
C LYS A 1124 48.46 39.41 -8.75
N PRO A 1125 47.90 40.32 -7.94
CA PRO A 1125 46.57 40.19 -7.39
C PRO A 1125 45.52 40.36 -8.50
N GLU A 1126 44.49 39.53 -8.46
CA GLU A 1126 43.40 39.51 -9.45
C GLU A 1126 42.29 40.51 -9.08
N ASN A 1127 42.20 40.88 -7.80
CA ASN A 1127 41.28 41.88 -7.24
C ASN A 1127 41.79 42.42 -5.89
N GLU A 1128 41.06 43.38 -5.31
CA GLU A 1128 41.42 44.09 -4.07
C GLU A 1128 41.55 43.19 -2.82
N ASN A 1129 40.97 41.99 -2.83
CA ASN A 1129 41.00 41.04 -1.71
C ASN A 1129 42.02 39.91 -1.90
N THR A 1130 42.83 39.98 -2.95
CA THR A 1130 43.90 39.02 -3.22
C THR A 1130 45.26 39.71 -3.04
N PRO A 1131 46.20 39.17 -2.23
CA PRO A 1131 47.52 39.79 -2.08
C PRO A 1131 48.48 39.37 -3.21
N TYR A 1132 49.48 40.22 -3.49
CA TYR A 1132 50.66 39.80 -4.24
C TYR A 1132 51.35 38.61 -3.55
N SER A 1133 51.88 37.66 -4.32
CA SER A 1133 52.67 36.55 -3.76
C SER A 1133 53.94 36.26 -4.56
N LEU A 1134 54.95 35.73 -3.86
CA LEU A 1134 56.25 35.35 -4.41
C LEU A 1134 56.52 33.86 -4.23
N SER A 1135 57.06 33.22 -5.26
CA SER A 1135 57.59 31.86 -5.20
C SER A 1135 59.12 31.89 -5.05
N TYR A 1136 59.60 31.82 -3.81
CA TYR A 1136 61.04 31.87 -3.51
C TYR A 1136 61.86 30.78 -4.22
N ALA A 1137 61.29 29.61 -4.49
CA ALA A 1137 61.95 28.53 -5.22
C ALA A 1137 62.28 28.92 -6.67
N GLN A 1138 61.50 29.80 -7.30
CA GLN A 1138 61.74 30.21 -8.69
C GLN A 1138 62.97 31.12 -8.83
N PHE A 1139 63.46 31.73 -7.74
CA PHE A 1139 64.68 32.55 -7.76
C PHE A 1139 65.96 31.71 -7.85
N VAL A 1140 65.90 30.41 -7.55
CA VAL A 1140 67.08 29.53 -7.56
C VAL A 1140 67.70 29.46 -8.95
N VAL A 1141 66.90 29.38 -10.01
CA VAL A 1141 67.41 29.25 -11.38
C VAL A 1141 68.12 30.55 -11.85
N PRO A 1142 67.54 31.75 -11.68
CA PRO A 1142 68.27 32.99 -11.91
C PRO A 1142 69.49 33.18 -11.01
N LEU A 1143 69.45 32.75 -9.74
CA LEU A 1143 70.63 32.79 -8.85
C LEU A 1143 71.77 31.91 -9.36
N VAL A 1144 71.47 30.69 -9.83
CA VAL A 1144 72.49 29.82 -10.44
C VAL A 1144 73.09 30.48 -11.68
N LYS A 1145 72.25 31.07 -12.54
CA LYS A 1145 72.74 31.77 -13.73
C LYS A 1145 73.57 33.00 -13.37
N ALA A 1146 73.19 33.76 -12.34
CA ALA A 1146 73.96 34.88 -11.82
C ALA A 1146 75.34 34.46 -11.29
N VAL A 1147 75.42 33.33 -10.58
CA VAL A 1147 76.71 32.79 -10.11
C VAL A 1147 77.59 32.35 -11.27
N GLN A 1148 77.01 31.74 -12.31
CA GLN A 1148 77.74 31.39 -13.53
C GLN A 1148 78.32 32.63 -14.23
N GLU A 1149 77.49 33.66 -14.44
CA GLU A 1149 77.90 34.93 -15.04
C GLU A 1149 78.96 35.65 -14.19
N GLN A 1150 78.80 35.66 -12.86
CA GLN A 1150 79.78 36.25 -11.95
C GLN A 1150 81.11 35.47 -11.94
N GLN A 1151 81.08 34.15 -12.11
CA GLN A 1151 82.28 33.34 -12.22
C GLN A 1151 83.05 33.63 -13.52
N GLU A 1152 82.34 33.88 -14.62
CA GLU A 1152 82.95 34.34 -15.89
C GLU A 1152 83.61 35.71 -15.72
N GLU A 1153 82.95 36.68 -15.08
CA GLU A 1153 83.54 38.00 -14.76
C GLU A 1153 84.78 37.87 -13.84
N ILE A 1154 84.77 36.94 -12.87
CA ILE A 1154 85.92 36.69 -12.00
C ILE A 1154 87.11 36.13 -12.80
N GLU A 1155 86.88 35.22 -13.76
CA GLU A 1155 87.96 34.70 -14.60
C GLU A 1155 88.51 35.76 -15.56
N GLU A 1156 87.66 36.63 -16.12
CA GLU A 1156 88.12 37.81 -16.89
C GLU A 1156 88.91 38.79 -16.02
N LEU A 1157 88.45 39.08 -14.79
CA LEU A 1157 89.16 39.93 -13.84
C LEU A 1157 90.50 39.31 -13.42
N LYS A 1158 90.59 38.00 -13.23
CA LYS A 1158 91.86 37.31 -12.97
C LYS A 1158 92.82 37.46 -14.15
N GLN A 1159 92.35 37.33 -15.40
CA GLN A 1159 93.18 37.61 -16.58
C GLN A 1159 93.65 39.07 -16.61
N GLN A 1160 92.78 40.04 -16.29
CA GLN A 1160 93.15 41.46 -16.22
C GLN A 1160 94.12 41.77 -15.06
N ILE A 1161 94.01 41.08 -13.93
CA ILE A 1161 94.93 41.19 -12.78
C ILE A 1161 96.30 40.59 -13.13
N ILE A 1162 96.36 39.46 -13.82
CA ILE A 1162 97.60 38.88 -14.37
C ILE A 1162 98.27 39.88 -15.33
N THR A 1163 97.47 40.63 -16.09
CA THR A 1163 97.97 41.65 -17.02
C THR A 1163 98.45 42.94 -16.32
N SER A 1164 97.95 43.25 -15.11
CA SER A 1164 98.23 44.51 -14.39
C SER A 1164 99.25 44.40 -13.25
N THR A 1165 99.55 43.19 -12.74
CA THR A 1165 100.55 42.98 -11.67
C THR A 1165 102.01 42.94 -12.14
N ALA A 1166 102.28 43.02 -13.44
CA ALA A 1166 103.65 43.00 -14.00
C ALA A 1166 104.49 44.28 -13.79
N THR A 1167 104.03 45.30 -13.02
CA THR A 1167 104.69 46.63 -13.02
C THR A 1167 105.13 47.25 -11.68
N LYS A 1168 104.94 46.64 -10.49
CA LYS A 1168 105.47 47.26 -9.24
C LYS A 1168 105.96 46.28 -8.17
N GLU A 1169 107.26 46.42 -7.88
CA GLU A 1169 107.97 46.24 -6.59
C GLU A 1169 107.82 44.93 -5.79
N ASP A 1170 108.80 44.06 -6.05
CA ASP A 1170 109.76 43.45 -5.11
C ASP A 1170 109.69 43.93 -3.62
N GLN A 1171 109.35 43.04 -2.67
CA GLN A 1171 110.16 42.70 -1.48
C GLN A 1171 109.44 41.76 -0.48
N SER A 1172 110.24 40.81 0.03
CA SER A 1172 110.08 39.96 1.23
C SER A 1172 109.45 38.56 1.07
N GLY A 1173 110.37 37.57 1.09
CA GLY A 1173 110.28 36.11 1.28
C GLY A 1173 108.95 35.45 1.70
N SER A 1174 108.67 34.21 1.35
CA SER A 1174 109.52 33.05 1.61
C SER A 1174 108.92 31.76 1.01
N GLN A 1175 109.82 30.79 0.83
CA GLN A 1175 109.62 29.34 0.72
C GLN A 1175 109.12 28.75 -0.61
N GLY A 1176 109.96 27.83 -1.12
CA GLY A 1176 109.91 27.25 -2.45
C GLY A 1176 108.72 26.33 -2.68
N SER A 1177 108.16 26.43 -3.89
CA SER A 1177 107.09 25.59 -4.39
C SER A 1177 107.65 24.54 -5.35
N MET A 1178 107.43 23.26 -5.04
CA MET A 1178 107.54 22.14 -5.98
C MET A 1178 106.58 22.33 -7.16
N ASN A 1179 107.06 22.17 -8.39
CA ASN A 1179 106.19 22.22 -9.58
C ASN A 1179 105.62 20.82 -9.87
N THR A 1180 104.29 20.75 -10.03
CA THR A 1180 103.54 19.51 -10.28
C THR A 1180 102.83 19.59 -11.62
N TYR A 1181 103.08 18.61 -12.50
CA TYR A 1181 102.40 18.46 -13.78
C TYR A 1181 101.54 17.18 -13.77
N ASN A 1182 100.32 17.24 -14.27
CA ASN A 1182 99.42 16.08 -14.32
C ASN A 1182 98.55 16.08 -15.59
N GLY A 1183 98.03 14.91 -15.93
CA GLY A 1183 97.16 14.73 -17.08
C GLY A 1183 96.67 13.29 -17.21
N ASN A 1184 95.89 13.03 -18.25
CA ASN A 1184 95.47 11.68 -18.63
C ASN A 1184 95.94 11.39 -20.06
N VAL A 1185 96.39 10.17 -20.32
CA VAL A 1185 96.75 9.71 -21.68
C VAL A 1185 96.18 8.32 -21.91
N ILE A 1186 95.93 7.95 -23.17
CA ILE A 1186 95.48 6.60 -23.55
C ILE A 1186 96.61 5.96 -24.36
N SER A 1187 97.00 4.74 -24.01
CA SER A 1187 98.00 4.00 -24.79
C SER A 1187 97.44 3.58 -26.15
N ASP A 1188 98.30 3.53 -27.16
CA ASP A 1188 97.94 3.13 -28.50
C ASP A 1188 97.65 1.61 -28.60
N SER A 1189 97.42 1.13 -29.81
CA SER A 1189 97.18 -0.29 -30.09
C SER A 1189 98.36 -1.22 -29.76
N SER A 1190 99.53 -0.66 -29.45
CA SER A 1190 100.75 -1.38 -29.07
C SER A 1190 101.04 -1.28 -27.56
N GLY A 1191 100.20 -0.58 -26.79
CA GLY A 1191 100.35 -0.40 -25.35
C GLY A 1191 101.28 0.74 -24.94
N TYR A 1192 101.60 1.67 -25.85
CA TYR A 1192 102.49 2.81 -25.57
C TYR A 1192 101.73 4.13 -25.59
N ALA A 1193 102.06 5.03 -24.67
CA ALA A 1193 101.52 6.38 -24.60
C ALA A 1193 102.65 7.39 -24.40
N GLU A 1194 102.86 8.26 -25.37
CA GLU A 1194 103.81 9.36 -25.26
C GLU A 1194 103.13 10.59 -24.64
N VAL A 1195 103.69 11.06 -23.53
CA VAL A 1195 103.18 12.20 -22.78
C VAL A 1195 104.08 13.40 -23.01
N HIS A 1196 103.51 14.46 -23.58
CA HIS A 1196 104.17 15.74 -23.76
C HIS A 1196 103.84 16.68 -22.59
N ILE A 1197 104.85 17.12 -21.85
CA ILE A 1197 104.69 18.07 -20.75
C ILE A 1197 105.03 19.48 -21.26
N PRO A 1198 104.07 20.42 -21.27
CA PRO A 1198 104.33 21.80 -21.69
C PRO A 1198 105.24 22.52 -20.68
N GLY A 1199 106.36 23.08 -21.16
CA GLY A 1199 107.15 24.09 -20.41
C GLY A 1199 108.32 23.59 -19.55
N ILE A 1200 108.88 22.38 -19.78
CA ILE A 1200 110.10 21.91 -19.09
C ILE A 1200 111.37 22.31 -19.88
N PRO A 1201 112.44 22.84 -19.23
CA PRO A 1201 113.72 23.16 -19.88
C PRO A 1201 114.70 21.96 -19.96
N ASP A 1202 115.43 21.83 -21.07
CA ASP A 1202 116.23 20.65 -21.46
C ASP A 1202 117.62 20.46 -20.79
N SER A 1203 117.91 21.03 -19.61
CA SER A 1203 119.27 20.85 -19.04
C SER A 1203 119.39 20.91 -17.51
N GLY A 1204 119.80 19.79 -16.91
CA GLY A 1204 120.27 19.67 -15.52
C GLY A 1204 119.72 18.43 -14.82
N GLN A 1205 120.53 17.71 -14.03
CA GLN A 1205 120.09 16.51 -13.30
C GLN A 1205 118.93 16.82 -12.34
N ILE A 1206 117.75 16.29 -12.64
CA ILE A 1206 116.53 16.52 -11.86
C ILE A 1206 115.91 15.16 -11.53
N GLU A 1207 115.62 14.95 -10.26
CA GLU A 1207 114.95 13.73 -9.80
C GLU A 1207 113.44 13.87 -10.05
N TYR A 1208 112.94 13.25 -11.12
CA TYR A 1208 111.51 13.21 -11.40
C TYR A 1208 110.85 12.10 -10.61
N ARG A 1209 109.74 12.43 -9.95
CA ARG A 1209 108.87 11.42 -9.33
C ARG A 1209 107.60 11.26 -10.13
N TYR A 1210 107.34 10.04 -10.56
CA TYR A 1210 106.18 9.68 -11.36
C TYR A 1210 105.15 8.97 -10.49
N GLN A 1211 103.88 9.33 -10.66
CA GLN A 1211 102.76 8.62 -10.07
C GLN A 1211 101.76 8.31 -11.18
N LEU A 1212 101.56 7.01 -11.43
CA LEU A 1212 100.67 6.51 -12.49
C LEU A 1212 99.48 5.79 -11.85
N THR A 1213 98.27 6.14 -12.27
CA THR A 1213 97.03 5.47 -11.87
C THR A 1213 96.28 5.03 -13.11
N VAL A 1214 96.10 3.72 -13.29
CA VAL A 1214 95.28 3.19 -14.37
C VAL A 1214 93.80 3.43 -14.06
N ILE A 1215 93.05 3.93 -15.04
CA ILE A 1215 91.62 4.24 -14.92
C ILE A 1215 90.84 3.31 -15.84
N GLY A 1216 89.96 2.48 -15.26
CA GLY A 1216 89.16 1.49 -15.97
C GLY A 1216 89.59 0.07 -15.61
N ASP A 1217 89.90 -0.75 -16.61
CA ASP A 1217 90.28 -2.15 -16.42
C ASP A 1217 91.64 -2.29 -15.74
N PHE A 1218 91.80 -3.33 -14.89
CA PHE A 1218 93.08 -3.62 -14.25
C PHE A 1218 94.15 -3.92 -15.30
N ALA A 1219 95.15 -3.05 -15.35
CA ALA A 1219 96.32 -3.11 -16.22
C ALA A 1219 97.54 -2.59 -15.43
N GLN A 1220 98.73 -3.08 -15.77
CA GLN A 1220 99.98 -2.56 -15.22
C GLN A 1220 100.50 -1.44 -16.12
N ALA A 1221 100.75 -0.26 -15.54
CA ALA A 1221 101.37 0.87 -16.23
C ALA A 1221 102.74 1.16 -15.62
N ILE A 1222 103.76 1.31 -16.47
CA ILE A 1222 105.12 1.68 -16.07
C ILE A 1222 105.59 2.88 -16.89
N ILE A 1223 106.58 3.61 -16.38
CA ILE A 1223 107.37 4.53 -17.20
C ILE A 1223 108.34 3.67 -18.02
N SER A 1224 108.12 3.57 -19.33
CA SER A 1224 109.03 2.86 -20.24
C SER A 1224 110.21 3.72 -20.65
N LYS A 1225 110.04 5.04 -20.61
CA LYS A 1225 111.09 6.01 -20.86
C LYS A 1225 110.89 7.22 -19.94
N GLU A 1226 111.84 7.47 -19.05
CA GLU A 1226 111.86 8.66 -18.21
C GLU A 1226 111.94 9.94 -19.07
N ILE A 1227 111.60 11.08 -18.47
CA ILE A 1227 111.58 12.37 -19.16
C ILE A 1227 112.92 12.63 -19.83
N SER A 1228 112.86 12.83 -21.15
CA SER A 1228 113.96 13.29 -21.97
C SER A 1228 113.44 14.43 -22.84
N GLY A 1229 114.01 15.62 -22.62
CA GLY A 1229 113.47 16.86 -23.16
C GLY A 1229 112.19 17.27 -22.43
N ASN A 1230 111.06 17.30 -23.16
CA ASN A 1230 109.73 17.62 -22.63
C ASN A 1230 108.74 16.44 -22.68
N GLN A 1231 109.22 15.21 -22.88
CA GLN A 1231 108.37 14.04 -23.07
C GLN A 1231 108.84 12.85 -22.25
N PHE A 1232 107.88 12.03 -21.83
CA PHE A 1232 108.12 10.70 -21.28
C PHE A 1232 107.12 9.70 -21.84
N GLU A 1233 107.45 8.42 -21.73
CA GLU A 1233 106.64 7.36 -22.31
C GLU A 1233 106.13 6.43 -21.21
N ILE A 1234 104.83 6.16 -21.26
CA ILE A 1234 104.17 5.16 -20.43
C ILE A 1234 103.93 3.93 -21.28
N ARG A 1235 104.24 2.75 -20.73
CA ARG A 1235 103.84 1.47 -21.33
C ARG A 1235 102.86 0.76 -20.42
N THR A 1236 101.77 0.30 -21.02
CA THR A 1236 100.78 -0.56 -20.38
C THR A 1236 100.90 -2.00 -20.89
N ASP A 1237 100.53 -2.98 -20.07
CA ASP A 1237 100.51 -4.40 -20.46
C ASP A 1237 99.36 -4.76 -21.41
N LYS A 1238 98.44 -3.82 -21.66
CA LYS A 1238 97.32 -3.92 -22.61
C LYS A 1238 97.21 -2.66 -23.47
N PRO A 1239 96.71 -2.73 -24.71
CA PRO A 1239 96.49 -1.56 -25.57
C PRO A 1239 95.24 -0.75 -25.17
N ASN A 1240 95.17 0.53 -25.56
CA ASN A 1240 94.04 1.43 -25.31
C ASN A 1240 93.68 1.67 -23.83
N VAL A 1241 94.67 1.58 -22.93
CA VAL A 1241 94.48 1.77 -21.49
C VAL A 1241 94.62 3.25 -21.16
N LYS A 1242 93.63 3.82 -20.45
CA LYS A 1242 93.67 5.19 -19.95
C LYS A 1242 94.46 5.27 -18.65
N VAL A 1243 95.51 6.06 -18.63
CA VAL A 1243 96.39 6.25 -17.47
C VAL A 1243 96.38 7.72 -17.06
N SER A 1244 96.04 7.98 -15.80
CA SER A 1244 96.28 9.26 -15.14
C SER A 1244 97.72 9.30 -14.67
N TRP A 1245 98.42 10.38 -14.99
CA TRP A 1245 99.82 10.55 -14.68
C TRP A 1245 100.06 11.88 -13.97
N GLN A 1246 101.00 11.86 -13.03
CA GLN A 1246 101.51 13.04 -12.33
C GLN A 1246 103.03 12.95 -12.24
N VAL A 1247 103.70 14.07 -12.52
CA VAL A 1247 105.15 14.23 -12.42
C VAL A 1247 105.47 15.45 -11.57
N MET A 1248 106.43 15.31 -10.65
CA MET A 1248 106.94 16.39 -9.80
C MET A 1248 108.45 16.57 -10.03
N GLY A 1249 108.92 17.83 -10.06
CA GLY A 1249 110.35 18.17 -10.14
C GLY A 1249 110.65 19.58 -9.63
N GLU A 1250 111.87 19.80 -9.09
CA GLU A 1250 112.36 21.09 -8.57
C GLU A 1250 113.27 21.80 -9.59
N TRP A 1251 113.01 23.06 -9.93
CA TRP A 1251 113.81 23.84 -10.90
C TRP A 1251 114.02 25.27 -10.39
N SER A 1252 115.23 25.82 -10.58
CA SER A 1252 115.54 27.23 -10.29
C SER A 1252 115.85 28.02 -11.56
N ASP A 1253 114.99 28.99 -11.86
CA ASP A 1253 115.07 30.19 -12.73
C ASP A 1253 115.89 30.21 -14.04
N VAL A 1254 115.31 30.92 -15.03
CA VAL A 1254 115.88 32.10 -15.72
C VAL A 1254 115.52 32.12 -17.23
N LYS A 1255 114.95 33.27 -17.66
CA LYS A 1255 114.96 33.93 -19.00
C LYS A 1255 113.85 33.71 -20.05
N ASP A 1256 113.17 34.84 -20.28
CA ASP A 1256 112.93 35.54 -21.57
C ASP A 1256 111.92 35.00 -22.62
N LYS A 1257 110.83 35.79 -22.72
CA LYS A 1257 110.23 36.37 -23.95
C LYS A 1257 109.48 35.44 -24.94
N LYS A 1258 108.14 35.57 -24.96
CA LYS A 1258 107.45 36.61 -25.75
C LYS A 1258 106.00 36.80 -25.35
#